data_AF-A0A3M1MGL2-F1
#
_entry.id   AF-A0A3M1MGL2-F1
#
_cell.length_a   1.000
_cell.length_b   1.000
_cell.length_c   1.000
_cell.angle_alpha   90.00
_cell.angle_beta   90.00
_cell.angle_gamma   90.00
#
_symmetry.space_group_name_H-M   'P 1'
#
loop_
_entity.id
_entity.type
_entity.pdbx_description
1 polymer ?
#
loop_
_entity_poly.entity_id
_entity_poly.type
_entity_poly.pdbx_seq_one_letter_code
_entity_poly.pdbx_strand_id
1 'polypeptide(L)'
;MEKEIGMNGRRKWRMAQRDSLSAAGRWLGSWSLLCAGVGWRSIQWMVIAACALAGGVPRAHAGLSSAETVVVVNGDSFQSRTVANHYVYLRNIPPQNVIVLRDVPNSEEIDADTFRQRILSPLLLELDARKLAPTVQCIAYSADFPTAIDISKDLQGLDNLHKVFTRKASITGLTYLYLIARQANPAYILPDINFYARQEIERYFSNPGGNATREAWQEVQRHIADERHREAAESIVALLDEQPYQFPLAYLAAAEYAQAGDNAASLRLLGQAVENGWVAGGYLQRDTRFDALRGDPEFQVLSLLLDEQIDHRQWPHGFDARTGWATNGVPIRADDPQTRASLVQRFGMRYLLCTVLAVTRGNGLKLPEAIDMLHRSAAADFSHPAGKFLFCETDDVRSRTRARHFPLAVEWLKQMGYEAEIVRNELPRDEPRVAGVQLGTPHFDWPGSGSRLVPGAVAENLTSLGGVMRLGAGQTKLTELLRGGAAGSSGTVVEPYAIESKFPTPFLYVYYAQGASLAEAFYLSVSGPYQLLIVGDPLCRPFSHAPHPILADDVQEDLPVVTPESPLVLSLDLSGPSYATWDEIEDVPLARRTRHLAPAELVLLRDGELVHTGPAVETINVEARGMPAGYHRLDIVAAADDPLAQKHSIAVPFWVGQPEPCRIELPESTEIRPGSRASIRSRGSGELPHHRAPMDAQVSLQQDRKLRIAAQGPADARRIAVWRDAEQLVVGEGAKARFEIDVARLGLGPVRLQPQAEMGDGSIVRGRPYWIDIVP
;
A
#
# COMPACT_ATOMS: atom_id res chain seq x y z
N MET A 1 -39.45 -13.09 31.05
CA MET A 1 -40.11 -12.09 30.17
C MET A 1 -39.18 -10.87 30.10
N GLU A 2 -37.96 -11.09 29.60
CA GLU A 2 -36.80 -10.20 29.83
C GLU A 2 -35.83 -10.23 28.63
N LYS A 3 -36.34 -10.53 27.42
CA LYS A 3 -35.54 -10.65 26.19
C LYS A 3 -36.01 -9.78 25.02
N GLU A 4 -36.92 -8.82 25.24
CA GLU A 4 -37.53 -8.06 24.13
C GLU A 4 -37.43 -6.52 24.22
N ILE A 5 -36.57 -5.97 25.09
CA ILE A 5 -36.44 -4.50 25.27
C ILE A 5 -35.09 -3.94 24.77
N GLY A 6 -34.25 -4.75 24.10
CA GLY A 6 -32.87 -4.36 23.72
C GLY A 6 -32.71 -3.47 22.48
N MET A 7 -33.65 -3.51 21.53
CA MET A 7 -33.53 -2.83 20.22
C MET A 7 -34.54 -1.69 20.02
N ASN A 8 -35.77 -1.81 20.55
CA ASN A 8 -36.81 -0.80 20.36
C ASN A 8 -36.60 0.47 21.21
N GLY A 9 -35.93 0.37 22.36
CA GLY A 9 -35.55 1.53 23.18
C GLY A 9 -34.49 2.40 22.50
N ARG A 10 -33.48 1.78 21.88
CA ARG A 10 -32.42 2.47 21.13
C ARG A 10 -32.93 3.14 19.84
N ARG A 11 -33.89 2.51 19.15
CA ARG A 11 -34.59 3.11 17.98
C ARG A 11 -35.39 4.36 18.34
N LYS A 12 -36.10 4.36 19.48
CA LYS A 12 -36.89 5.54 19.91
C LYS A 12 -36.01 6.72 20.33
N TRP A 13 -34.86 6.46 20.95
CA TRP A 13 -33.90 7.50 21.31
C TRP A 13 -33.22 8.14 20.08
N ARG A 14 -32.86 7.33 19.06
CA ARG A 14 -32.27 7.84 17.80
C ARG A 14 -33.27 8.51 16.86
N MET A 15 -34.56 8.12 16.88
CA MET A 15 -35.61 8.86 16.17
C MET A 15 -35.90 10.22 16.80
N ALA A 16 -35.86 10.34 18.14
CA ALA A 16 -36.06 11.62 18.82
C ALA A 16 -34.99 12.67 18.45
N GLN A 17 -33.75 12.24 18.17
CA GLN A 17 -32.71 13.12 17.63
C GLN A 17 -33.04 13.64 16.21
N ARG A 18 -33.72 12.84 15.40
CA ARG A 18 -34.05 13.16 14.01
C ARG A 18 -35.15 14.23 13.90
N ASP A 19 -36.12 14.24 14.82
CA ASP A 19 -37.15 15.29 14.89
C ASP A 19 -36.65 16.60 15.52
N SER A 20 -35.61 16.55 16.37
CA SER A 20 -35.00 17.75 16.95
C SER A 20 -34.08 18.53 16.00
N LEU A 21 -33.52 17.88 14.98
CA LEU A 21 -32.61 18.51 14.01
C LEU A 21 -33.35 19.30 12.92
N SER A 22 -34.64 19.04 12.69
CA SER A 22 -35.49 19.85 11.78
C SER A 22 -36.06 21.13 12.41
N ALA A 23 -35.85 21.36 13.71
CA ALA A 23 -36.34 22.53 14.44
C ALA A 23 -35.21 23.45 14.96
N ALA A 24 -33.95 23.16 14.66
CA ALA A 24 -32.77 23.90 15.16
C ALA A 24 -32.52 25.28 14.49
N GLY A 25 -33.53 25.83 13.81
CA GLY A 25 -33.45 27.14 13.13
C GLY A 25 -34.02 28.32 13.92
N ARG A 26 -34.60 28.11 15.10
CA ARG A 26 -35.11 29.19 15.97
C ARG A 26 -34.93 28.76 17.43
N TRP A 27 -34.50 29.69 18.30
CA TRP A 27 -34.24 29.58 19.76
C TRP A 27 -32.76 29.61 20.21
N LEU A 28 -32.07 30.71 19.90
CA LEU A 28 -30.83 31.16 20.55
C LEU A 28 -31.10 31.94 21.87
N GLY A 29 -31.90 31.38 22.79
CA GLY A 29 -32.35 32.11 23.97
C GLY A 29 -32.35 31.37 25.31
N SER A 30 -31.92 30.11 25.39
CA SER A 30 -32.10 29.32 26.61
C SER A 30 -31.00 28.30 26.88
N TRP A 31 -29.73 28.69 26.69
CA TRP A 31 -28.57 27.87 27.07
C TRP A 31 -28.01 28.17 28.47
N SER A 32 -28.62 29.10 29.21
CA SER A 32 -28.14 29.50 30.54
C SER A 32 -28.65 28.64 31.70
N LEU A 33 -29.57 27.70 31.46
CA LEU A 33 -30.30 26.98 32.53
C LEU A 33 -30.04 25.47 32.61
N LEU A 34 -29.25 24.89 31.70
CA LEU A 34 -28.88 23.46 31.74
C LEU A 34 -27.43 23.20 32.20
N CYS A 35 -26.63 24.24 32.43
CA CYS A 35 -25.25 24.11 32.95
C CYS A 35 -25.15 24.29 34.48
N ALA A 36 -26.27 24.37 35.20
CA ALA A 36 -26.29 24.47 36.66
C ALA A 36 -26.15 23.06 37.30
N GLY A 37 -24.98 22.44 37.15
CA GLY A 37 -24.68 21.14 37.76
C GLY A 37 -23.53 20.37 37.14
N VAL A 38 -23.05 20.78 35.97
CA VAL A 38 -21.92 20.14 35.27
C VAL A 38 -20.66 20.92 35.60
N GLY A 39 -19.73 20.29 36.31
CA GLY A 39 -18.47 20.93 36.72
C GLY A 39 -17.68 21.46 35.53
N TRP A 40 -16.96 22.57 35.73
CA TRP A 40 -16.15 23.24 34.69
C TRP A 40 -15.20 22.30 33.94
N ARG A 41 -14.72 21.23 34.62
CA ARG A 41 -13.89 20.17 34.03
C ARG A 41 -14.62 19.32 32.98
N SER A 42 -15.92 19.06 33.15
CA SER A 42 -16.71 18.24 32.20
C SER A 42 -17.04 19.00 30.92
N ILE A 43 -17.17 20.33 30.99
CA ILE A 43 -17.31 21.22 29.82
C ILE A 43 -16.00 21.29 29.06
N GLN A 44 -14.87 21.36 29.77
CA GLN A 44 -13.54 21.35 29.18
C GLN A 44 -13.27 20.03 28.42
N TRP A 45 -13.70 18.88 28.96
CA TRP A 45 -13.59 17.58 28.28
C TRP A 45 -14.57 17.40 27.11
N MET A 46 -15.79 17.95 27.16
CA MET A 46 -16.69 17.97 25.99
C MET A 46 -16.14 18.84 24.85
N VAL A 47 -15.46 19.94 25.19
CA VAL A 47 -14.73 20.78 24.22
C VAL A 47 -13.47 20.07 23.73
N ILE A 48 -12.75 19.31 24.56
CA ILE A 48 -11.62 18.46 24.12
C ILE A 48 -12.12 17.32 23.23
N ALA A 49 -13.24 16.67 23.51
CA ALA A 49 -13.84 15.67 22.62
C ALA A 49 -14.24 16.29 21.27
N ALA A 50 -14.83 17.50 21.28
CA ALA A 50 -15.15 18.23 20.07
C ALA A 50 -13.89 18.74 19.32
N CYS A 51 -12.83 19.11 20.04
CA CYS A 51 -11.54 19.55 19.47
C CYS A 51 -10.62 18.38 19.09
N ALA A 52 -10.78 17.19 19.65
CA ALA A 52 -10.12 15.96 19.19
C ALA A 52 -10.80 15.44 17.91
N LEU A 53 -12.10 15.73 17.74
CA LEU A 53 -12.83 15.52 16.49
C LEU A 53 -12.54 16.61 15.42
N ALA A 54 -12.07 17.81 15.80
CA ALA A 54 -11.85 18.95 14.90
C ALA A 54 -10.37 19.36 14.71
N GLY A 55 -9.48 18.92 15.59
CA GLY A 55 -8.04 19.16 15.54
C GLY A 55 -7.42 18.18 14.58
N GLY A 56 -7.27 18.59 13.32
CA GLY A 56 -6.57 17.82 12.29
C GLY A 56 -5.13 17.57 12.71
N VAL A 57 -4.89 16.43 13.36
CA VAL A 57 -3.55 15.85 13.46
C VAL A 57 -3.07 15.65 12.02
N PRO A 58 -1.86 16.09 11.64
CA PRO A 58 -1.32 15.74 10.33
C PRO A 58 -1.35 14.21 10.18
N ARG A 59 -2.27 13.72 9.35
CA ARG A 59 -2.36 12.30 9.03
C ARG A 59 -1.17 11.99 8.14
N ALA A 60 -0.29 11.09 8.59
CA ALA A 60 0.73 10.54 7.71
C ALA A 60 0.01 9.72 6.63
N HIS A 61 0.18 10.09 5.37
CA HIS A 61 -0.60 9.57 4.24
C HIS A 61 -0.23 8.11 3.92
N ALA A 62 -1.04 7.19 4.41
CA ALA A 62 -0.89 5.75 4.26
C ALA A 62 -1.67 5.23 3.03
N GLY A 63 -1.41 4.01 2.55
CA GLY A 63 -2.08 3.44 1.37
C GLY A 63 -1.25 3.53 0.10
N LEU A 64 -1.59 2.73 -0.93
CA LEU A 64 -0.82 2.61 -2.17
C LEU A 64 -1.57 3.12 -3.43
N SER A 65 -0.88 3.88 -4.28
CA SER A 65 -1.37 4.34 -5.59
C SER A 65 -0.36 4.10 -6.72
N SER A 66 -0.80 4.23 -7.98
CA SER A 66 0.10 4.08 -9.13
C SER A 66 1.14 5.19 -9.21
N ALA A 67 0.78 6.40 -8.78
CA ALA A 67 1.68 7.55 -8.75
C ALA A 67 2.82 7.41 -7.71
N GLU A 68 2.64 6.53 -6.72
CA GLU A 68 3.60 6.21 -5.65
C GLU A 68 4.35 4.89 -5.88
N THR A 69 4.12 4.22 -7.02
CA THR A 69 4.73 2.92 -7.35
C THR A 69 5.81 3.09 -8.42
N VAL A 70 7.00 2.53 -8.17
CA VAL A 70 8.13 2.51 -9.09
C VAL A 70 8.27 1.14 -9.73
N VAL A 71 8.37 1.10 -11.06
CA VAL A 71 8.60 -0.12 -11.83
C VAL A 71 10.06 -0.21 -12.22
N VAL A 72 10.74 -1.27 -11.77
CA VAL A 72 12.16 -1.50 -12.04
C VAL A 72 12.30 -2.55 -13.14
N VAL A 73 12.87 -2.13 -14.26
CA VAL A 73 12.97 -2.93 -15.48
C VAL A 73 14.41 -3.40 -15.64
N ASN A 74 14.62 -4.69 -15.86
CA ASN A 74 15.90 -5.21 -16.32
C ASN A 74 16.05 -4.81 -17.78
N GLY A 75 16.82 -3.75 -18.02
CA GLY A 75 17.03 -3.15 -19.32
C GLY A 75 17.69 -4.06 -20.33
N ASP A 76 18.29 -5.18 -19.92
CA ASP A 76 18.97 -6.13 -20.82
C ASP A 76 18.11 -7.38 -21.08
N SER A 77 16.95 -7.49 -20.42
CA SER A 77 15.96 -8.55 -20.68
C SER A 77 14.82 -8.06 -21.58
N PHE A 78 14.53 -8.85 -22.63
CA PHE A 78 13.35 -8.66 -23.47
C PHE A 78 12.05 -8.97 -22.72
N GLN A 79 12.05 -9.99 -21.87
CA GLN A 79 10.87 -10.39 -21.10
C GLN A 79 10.54 -9.35 -20.03
N SER A 80 11.55 -8.83 -19.35
CA SER A 80 11.39 -7.76 -18.36
C SER A 80 10.81 -6.48 -18.97
N ARG A 81 11.30 -6.07 -20.14
CA ARG A 81 10.73 -4.93 -20.87
C ARG A 81 9.28 -5.18 -21.27
N THR A 82 8.97 -6.35 -21.80
CA THR A 82 7.60 -6.71 -22.20
C THR A 82 6.64 -6.70 -21.01
N VAL A 83 6.98 -7.37 -19.90
CA VAL A 83 6.15 -7.39 -18.69
C VAL A 83 5.95 -5.97 -18.14
N ALA A 84 7.00 -5.15 -18.14
CA ALA A 84 6.92 -3.76 -17.68
C ALA A 84 6.01 -2.91 -18.58
N ASN A 85 6.11 -3.04 -19.90
CA ASN A 85 5.27 -2.31 -20.87
C ASN A 85 3.78 -2.52 -20.58
N HIS A 86 3.36 -3.78 -20.44
CA HIS A 86 1.98 -4.10 -20.09
C HIS A 86 1.57 -3.53 -18.73
N TYR A 87 2.41 -3.69 -17.70
CA TYR A 87 2.09 -3.20 -16.36
C TYR A 87 1.99 -1.66 -16.28
N VAL A 88 2.95 -0.96 -16.89
CA VAL A 88 3.00 0.51 -16.94
C VAL A 88 1.76 1.06 -17.63
N TYR A 89 1.32 0.43 -18.72
CA TYR A 89 0.07 0.79 -19.40
C TYR A 89 -1.18 0.49 -18.54
N LEU A 90 -1.29 -0.73 -18.00
CA LEU A 90 -2.45 -1.17 -17.22
C LEU A 90 -2.68 -0.33 -15.96
N ARG A 91 -1.60 0.06 -15.28
CA ARG A 91 -1.64 0.82 -14.02
C ARG A 91 -1.46 2.32 -14.21
N ASN A 92 -1.29 2.77 -15.45
CA ASN A 92 -0.99 4.16 -15.80
C ASN A 92 0.19 4.72 -14.97
N ILE A 93 1.27 3.94 -14.86
CA ILE A 93 2.46 4.31 -14.08
C ILE A 93 3.08 5.59 -14.67
N PRO A 94 3.40 6.61 -13.84
CA PRO A 94 4.03 7.81 -14.35
C PRO A 94 5.40 7.54 -15.01
N PRO A 95 5.77 8.25 -16.09
CA PRO A 95 7.03 8.02 -16.82
C PRO A 95 8.28 8.01 -15.93
N GLN A 96 8.38 8.97 -15.03
CA GLN A 96 9.51 9.14 -14.10
C GLN A 96 9.65 7.96 -13.12
N ASN A 97 8.56 7.24 -12.84
CA ASN A 97 8.55 6.08 -11.96
C ASN A 97 9.02 4.79 -12.66
N VAL A 98 9.35 4.81 -13.95
CA VAL A 98 9.92 3.67 -14.67
C VAL A 98 11.44 3.78 -14.67
N ILE A 99 12.10 2.91 -13.92
CA ILE A 99 13.56 2.87 -13.77
C ILE A 99 14.11 1.66 -14.51
N VAL A 100 14.98 1.89 -15.48
CA VAL A 100 15.64 0.84 -16.27
C VAL A 100 17.05 0.63 -15.72
N LEU A 101 17.30 -0.53 -15.14
CA LEU A 101 18.64 -0.93 -14.68
C LEU A 101 19.35 -1.73 -15.77
N ARG A 102 20.65 -1.45 -15.96
CA ARG A 102 21.56 -2.17 -16.86
C ARG A 102 22.49 -3.07 -16.05
N ASP A 103 23.07 -4.07 -16.71
CA ASP A 103 23.99 -5.04 -16.11
C ASP A 103 23.39 -5.82 -14.93
N VAL A 104 22.08 -6.05 -14.97
CA VAL A 104 21.39 -6.89 -13.97
C VAL A 104 21.85 -8.34 -14.19
N PRO A 105 22.38 -9.02 -13.15
CA PRO A 105 22.87 -10.39 -13.31
C PRO A 105 21.82 -11.34 -13.88
N ASN A 106 22.19 -12.08 -14.92
CA ASN A 106 21.33 -13.10 -15.52
C ASN A 106 21.43 -14.44 -14.78
N SER A 107 21.07 -14.45 -13.51
CA SER A 107 20.97 -15.65 -12.68
C SER A 107 19.75 -15.61 -11.77
N GLU A 108 19.33 -16.78 -11.28
CA GLU A 108 18.29 -16.86 -10.22
C GLU A 108 18.84 -16.43 -8.86
N GLU A 109 20.11 -16.71 -8.61
CA GLU A 109 20.79 -16.48 -7.33
C GLU A 109 22.06 -15.65 -7.54
N ILE A 110 22.26 -14.65 -6.69
CA ILE A 110 23.47 -13.82 -6.61
C ILE A 110 23.90 -13.66 -5.15
N ASP A 111 25.12 -13.19 -4.88
CA ASP A 111 25.54 -12.83 -3.53
C ASP A 111 25.04 -11.44 -3.11
N ALA A 112 25.05 -11.20 -1.79
CA ALA A 112 24.57 -9.95 -1.20
C ALA A 112 25.32 -8.69 -1.65
N ASP A 113 26.61 -8.78 -1.97
CA ASP A 113 27.38 -7.61 -2.46
C ASP A 113 27.00 -7.28 -3.89
N THR A 114 26.86 -8.30 -4.75
CA THR A 114 26.34 -8.14 -6.10
C THR A 114 24.94 -7.52 -6.09
N PHE A 115 24.05 -7.97 -5.18
CA PHE A 115 22.72 -7.36 -5.02
C PHE A 115 22.82 -5.87 -4.67
N ARG A 116 23.64 -5.52 -3.67
CA ARG A 116 23.85 -4.14 -3.26
C ARG A 116 24.41 -3.28 -4.39
N GLN A 117 25.41 -3.78 -5.12
CA GLN A 117 26.14 -3.01 -6.13
C GLN A 117 25.39 -2.86 -7.46
N ARG A 118 24.69 -3.91 -7.91
CA ARG A 118 24.10 -3.97 -9.25
C ARG A 118 22.60 -3.71 -9.28
N ILE A 119 21.91 -3.81 -8.14
CA ILE A 119 20.45 -3.65 -8.07
C ILE A 119 20.07 -2.57 -7.07
N LEU A 120 20.36 -2.77 -5.78
CA LEU A 120 19.82 -1.90 -4.73
C LEU A 120 20.40 -0.48 -4.80
N SER A 121 21.73 -0.33 -4.88
CA SER A 121 22.33 1.01 -4.90
C SER A 121 21.99 1.79 -6.18
N PRO A 122 22.06 1.21 -7.39
CA PRO A 122 21.57 1.87 -8.61
C PRO A 122 20.11 2.30 -8.52
N LEU A 123 19.22 1.45 -7.97
CA LEU A 123 17.82 1.80 -7.75
C LEU A 123 17.69 3.02 -6.82
N LEU A 124 18.35 2.99 -5.66
CA LEU A 124 18.27 4.10 -4.70
C LEU A 124 18.84 5.41 -5.28
N LEU A 125 19.93 5.33 -6.06
CA LEU A 125 20.50 6.49 -6.76
C LEU A 125 19.53 7.09 -7.77
N GLU A 126 18.79 6.26 -8.52
CA GLU A 126 17.78 6.74 -9.46
C GLU A 126 16.58 7.37 -8.74
N LEU A 127 16.14 6.80 -7.60
CA LEU A 127 15.09 7.41 -6.78
C LEU A 127 15.51 8.80 -6.27
N ASP A 128 16.75 8.95 -5.82
CA ASP A 128 17.29 10.22 -5.34
C ASP A 128 17.47 11.23 -6.49
N ALA A 129 18.08 10.81 -7.61
CA ALA A 129 18.32 11.66 -8.78
C ALA A 129 17.02 12.22 -9.39
N ARG A 130 15.94 11.43 -9.32
CA ARG A 130 14.60 11.80 -9.80
C ARG A 130 13.72 12.44 -8.72
N LYS A 131 14.23 12.62 -7.50
CA LYS A 131 13.50 13.16 -6.34
C LYS A 131 12.21 12.40 -6.01
N LEU A 132 12.20 11.09 -6.22
CA LEU A 132 11.05 10.21 -5.95
C LEU A 132 11.01 9.70 -4.51
N ALA A 133 12.11 9.81 -3.76
CA ALA A 133 12.19 9.37 -2.37
C ALA A 133 11.05 9.88 -1.44
N PRO A 134 10.52 11.11 -1.59
CA PRO A 134 9.41 11.59 -0.78
C PRO A 134 8.04 10.97 -1.09
N THR A 135 7.88 10.30 -2.24
CA THR A 135 6.58 9.84 -2.76
C THR A 135 6.54 8.33 -3.01
N VAL A 136 7.69 7.68 -3.21
CA VAL A 136 7.73 6.24 -3.47
C VAL A 136 7.30 5.43 -2.23
N GLN A 137 6.32 4.55 -2.44
CA GLN A 137 5.80 3.63 -1.44
C GLN A 137 6.14 2.18 -1.78
N CYS A 138 6.15 1.84 -3.08
CA CYS A 138 6.33 0.47 -3.55
C CYS A 138 7.31 0.36 -4.72
N ILE A 139 8.14 -0.68 -4.68
CA ILE A 139 9.00 -1.15 -5.76
C ILE A 139 8.37 -2.40 -6.40
N ALA A 140 8.11 -2.33 -7.70
CA ALA A 140 7.68 -3.46 -8.51
C ALA A 140 8.82 -3.86 -9.45
N TYR A 141 9.58 -4.90 -9.11
CA TYR A 141 10.54 -5.47 -10.06
C TYR A 141 9.78 -6.16 -11.18
N SER A 142 10.13 -5.87 -12.43
CA SER A 142 9.62 -6.63 -13.56
C SER A 142 10.24 -8.04 -13.59
N ALA A 143 10.06 -8.77 -14.69
CA ALA A 143 10.65 -10.10 -14.85
C ALA A 143 12.19 -10.07 -14.93
N ASP A 144 12.81 -11.25 -14.85
CA ASP A 144 14.24 -11.46 -15.07
C ASP A 144 15.20 -10.74 -14.09
N PHE A 145 14.76 -10.51 -12.86
CA PHE A 145 15.65 -10.21 -11.73
C PHE A 145 16.03 -11.50 -10.98
N PRO A 146 17.19 -11.55 -10.30
CA PRO A 146 17.49 -12.58 -9.33
C PRO A 146 16.40 -12.66 -8.25
N THR A 147 16.00 -13.87 -7.88
CA THR A 147 14.96 -14.07 -6.85
C THR A 147 15.57 -14.37 -5.49
N ALA A 148 16.76 -14.99 -5.45
CA ALA A 148 17.46 -15.40 -4.25
C ALA A 148 18.80 -14.67 -4.10
N ILE A 149 19.16 -14.32 -2.86
CA ILE A 149 20.38 -13.60 -2.50
C ILE A 149 21.12 -14.41 -1.43
N ASP A 150 22.33 -14.86 -1.73
CA ASP A 150 23.22 -15.51 -0.76
C ASP A 150 23.77 -14.46 0.21
N ILE A 151 23.33 -14.56 1.46
CA ILE A 151 23.68 -13.66 2.56
C ILE A 151 24.77 -14.26 3.46
N SER A 152 25.41 -15.36 3.05
CA SER A 152 26.45 -16.05 3.84
C SER A 152 27.52 -15.10 4.35
N LYS A 153 27.89 -14.09 3.54
CA LYS A 153 28.90 -13.09 3.86
C LYS A 153 28.46 -12.16 4.99
N ASP A 154 27.22 -11.66 4.97
CA ASP A 154 26.68 -10.77 6.01
C ASP A 154 26.55 -11.47 7.37
N LEU A 155 26.51 -12.80 7.37
CA LEU A 155 26.43 -13.63 8.58
C LEU A 155 27.81 -14.08 9.10
N GLN A 156 28.91 -13.68 8.47
CA GLN A 156 30.29 -14.00 8.91
C GLN A 156 30.63 -13.22 10.18
N GLY A 157 30.24 -13.75 11.33
CA GLY A 157 30.42 -13.11 12.64
C GLY A 157 29.31 -13.44 13.64
N LEU A 158 28.23 -14.07 13.17
CA LEU A 158 27.22 -14.65 14.05
C LEU A 158 27.57 -16.11 14.36
N ASP A 159 28.14 -16.33 15.54
CA ASP A 159 28.41 -17.68 16.05
C ASP A 159 27.11 -18.39 16.47
N ASN A 160 27.08 -19.72 16.36
CA ASN A 160 25.98 -20.57 16.84
C ASN A 160 24.59 -20.23 16.28
N LEU A 161 24.52 -19.72 15.04
CA LEU A 161 23.26 -19.41 14.38
C LEU A 161 22.39 -20.68 14.29
N HIS A 162 21.20 -20.63 14.91
CA HIS A 162 20.28 -21.77 14.88
C HIS A 162 19.92 -22.11 13.42
N LYS A 163 19.83 -23.40 13.09
CA LYS A 163 19.59 -23.96 11.75
C LYS A 163 18.34 -23.44 11.01
N VAL A 164 17.46 -22.74 11.71
CA VAL A 164 16.27 -22.08 11.15
C VAL A 164 16.61 -20.83 10.34
N PHE A 165 17.70 -20.15 10.68
CA PHE A 165 18.19 -18.99 9.97
C PHE A 165 19.08 -19.47 8.83
N THR A 166 18.51 -19.48 7.63
CA THR A 166 19.22 -19.92 6.43
C THR A 166 20.02 -18.76 5.83
N ARG A 167 21.01 -19.12 5.01
CA ARG A 167 21.93 -18.17 4.36
C ARG A 167 21.40 -17.60 3.05
N LYS A 168 20.09 -17.63 2.80
CA LYS A 168 19.48 -17.08 1.59
C LYS A 168 18.30 -16.19 1.93
N ALA A 169 18.25 -15.03 1.29
CA ALA A 169 17.16 -14.06 1.36
C ALA A 169 16.50 -13.90 -0.02
N SER A 170 15.26 -13.43 -0.07
CA SER A 170 14.59 -13.05 -1.32
C SER A 170 14.92 -11.60 -1.71
N ILE A 171 14.85 -11.29 -3.00
CA ILE A 171 15.00 -9.91 -3.48
C ILE A 171 13.95 -8.97 -2.89
N THR A 172 12.70 -9.44 -2.73
CA THR A 172 11.61 -8.69 -2.11
C THR A 172 11.84 -8.46 -0.63
N GLY A 173 12.35 -9.47 0.09
CA GLY A 173 12.67 -9.36 1.52
C GLY A 173 13.79 -8.36 1.79
N LEU A 174 14.89 -8.41 1.02
CA LEU A 174 16.00 -7.46 1.20
C LEU A 174 15.65 -6.04 0.70
N THR A 175 14.84 -5.90 -0.34
CA THR A 175 14.37 -4.59 -0.79
C THR A 175 13.38 -3.98 0.21
N TYR A 176 12.53 -4.78 0.84
CA TYR A 176 11.66 -4.30 1.92
C TYR A 176 12.46 -3.76 3.10
N LEU A 177 13.53 -4.48 3.45
CA LEU A 177 14.45 -4.14 4.54
C LEU A 177 15.66 -3.31 4.03
N TYR A 178 15.48 -2.48 3.00
CA TYR A 178 16.57 -1.86 2.25
C TYR A 178 17.59 -1.11 3.11
N LEU A 179 17.18 -0.45 4.20
CA LEU A 179 18.07 0.31 5.07
C LEU A 179 19.13 -0.58 5.71
N ILE A 180 18.71 -1.69 6.32
CA ILE A 180 19.61 -2.63 6.99
C ILE A 180 20.30 -3.56 5.98
N ALA A 181 19.65 -3.89 4.86
CA ALA A 181 20.26 -4.65 3.78
C ALA A 181 21.42 -3.89 3.13
N ARG A 182 21.27 -2.58 2.90
CA ARG A 182 22.32 -1.68 2.39
C ARG A 182 23.51 -1.59 3.35
N GLN A 183 23.27 -1.66 4.66
CA GLN A 183 24.30 -1.62 5.70
C GLN A 183 24.99 -2.96 5.96
N ALA A 184 24.60 -4.04 5.24
CA ALA A 184 25.03 -5.41 5.54
C ALA A 184 24.77 -5.81 7.02
N ASN A 185 23.72 -5.24 7.63
CA ASN A 185 23.37 -5.51 9.01
C ASN A 185 22.52 -6.80 9.06
N PRO A 186 22.97 -7.87 9.72
CA PRO A 186 22.30 -9.17 9.67
C PRO A 186 20.95 -9.20 10.41
N ALA A 187 20.55 -8.11 11.08
CA ALA A 187 19.25 -8.01 11.74
C ALA A 187 18.05 -8.27 10.80
N TYR A 188 18.22 -8.19 9.47
CA TYR A 188 17.14 -8.51 8.53
C TYR A 188 16.69 -9.98 8.59
N ILE A 189 17.43 -10.89 9.23
CA ILE A 189 17.00 -12.29 9.42
C ILE A 189 16.11 -12.49 10.65
N LEU A 190 15.93 -11.46 11.48
CA LEU A 190 15.17 -11.60 12.73
C LEU A 190 13.70 -11.93 12.43
N PRO A 191 13.08 -12.87 13.19
CA PRO A 191 11.72 -13.33 12.93
C PRO A 191 10.64 -12.24 12.95
N ASP A 192 10.86 -11.15 13.70
CA ASP A 192 9.89 -10.07 13.88
C ASP A 192 10.44 -8.72 13.41
N ILE A 193 11.32 -8.71 12.40
CA ILE A 193 11.96 -7.49 11.90
C ILE A 193 11.00 -6.57 11.14
N ASN A 194 9.87 -7.10 10.68
CA ASN A 194 8.80 -6.30 10.09
C ASN A 194 7.87 -5.76 11.19
N PHE A 195 8.18 -4.55 11.69
CA PHE A 195 7.37 -3.87 12.68
C PHE A 195 6.08 -3.26 12.09
N TYR A 196 5.94 -3.22 10.77
CA TYR A 196 4.68 -2.87 10.13
C TYR A 196 3.67 -4.02 10.18
N ALA A 197 4.11 -5.28 10.19
CA ALA A 197 3.20 -6.42 10.34
C ALA A 197 2.38 -6.32 11.62
N ARG A 198 1.09 -6.61 11.52
CA ARG A 198 0.18 -6.61 12.67
C ARG A 198 0.26 -7.95 13.37
N GLN A 199 0.37 -7.91 14.69
CA GLN A 199 0.47 -9.11 15.54
C GLN A 199 -0.59 -9.08 16.63
N GLU A 200 -0.59 -10.09 17.49
CA GLU A 200 -1.42 -10.11 18.70
C GLU A 200 -1.20 -8.81 19.52
N ILE A 201 -2.25 -8.32 20.15
CA ILE A 201 -2.29 -6.99 20.77
C ILE A 201 -1.22 -6.80 21.85
N GLU A 202 -0.79 -7.89 22.50
CA GLU A 202 0.27 -7.92 23.50
C GLU A 202 1.60 -7.38 22.96
N ARG A 203 1.80 -7.40 21.63
CA ARG A 203 2.96 -6.79 20.98
C ARG A 203 3.10 -5.30 21.30
N TYR A 204 2.01 -4.57 21.50
CA TYR A 204 2.07 -3.15 21.89
C TYR A 204 2.84 -2.92 23.20
N PHE A 205 2.79 -3.90 24.10
CA PHE A 205 3.40 -3.85 25.42
C PHE A 205 4.81 -4.45 25.44
N SER A 206 5.45 -4.61 24.27
CA SER A 206 6.88 -4.87 24.17
C SER A 206 7.68 -3.57 24.18
N ASN A 207 8.97 -3.64 24.49
CA ASN A 207 9.87 -2.48 24.58
C ASN A 207 9.91 -1.67 23.26
N PRO A 208 9.33 -0.46 23.17
CA PRO A 208 9.24 0.27 21.90
C PRO A 208 10.60 0.71 21.34
N GLY A 209 11.54 1.11 22.21
CA GLY A 209 12.84 1.66 21.81
C GLY A 209 13.94 0.61 21.55
N GLY A 210 13.59 -0.69 21.58
CA GLY A 210 14.52 -1.77 21.27
C GLY A 210 15.79 -1.72 22.11
N ASN A 211 16.96 -1.76 21.46
CA ASN A 211 18.24 -1.73 22.18
C ASN A 211 18.48 -0.41 22.94
N ALA A 212 17.94 0.72 22.45
CA ALA A 212 18.20 2.04 23.03
C ALA A 212 17.58 2.22 24.42
N THR A 213 16.51 1.48 24.74
CA THR A 213 15.76 1.57 26.00
C THR A 213 15.76 0.25 26.78
N ARG A 214 16.66 -0.70 26.44
CA ARG A 214 16.64 -2.06 26.98
C ARG A 214 16.74 -2.10 28.51
N GLU A 215 17.67 -1.36 29.09
CA GLU A 215 17.91 -1.35 30.55
C GLU A 215 16.73 -0.73 31.31
N ALA A 216 16.26 0.44 30.86
CA ALA A 216 15.08 1.09 31.42
C ALA A 216 13.83 0.19 31.33
N TRP A 217 13.65 -0.52 30.21
CA TRP A 217 12.55 -1.48 30.07
C TRP A 217 12.67 -2.67 31.03
N GLN A 218 13.88 -3.19 31.25
CA GLN A 218 14.10 -4.26 32.24
C GLN A 218 13.79 -3.80 33.67
N GLU A 219 14.03 -2.53 34.00
CA GLU A 219 13.64 -1.95 35.28
C GLU A 219 12.11 -1.89 35.44
N VAL A 220 11.40 -1.40 34.42
CA VAL A 220 9.92 -1.40 34.38
C VAL A 220 9.37 -2.80 34.65
N GLN A 221 9.89 -3.80 33.94
CA GLN A 221 9.45 -5.20 34.12
C GLN A 221 9.69 -5.71 35.54
N ARG A 222 10.78 -5.28 36.20
CA ARG A 222 11.08 -5.65 37.59
C ARG A 222 10.12 -4.97 38.56
N HIS A 223 9.82 -3.69 38.39
CA HIS A 223 8.83 -2.99 39.21
C HIS A 223 7.45 -3.63 39.12
N ILE A 224 7.00 -4.00 37.92
CA ILE A 224 5.73 -4.71 37.72
C ILE A 224 5.74 -6.08 38.40
N ALA A 225 6.82 -6.85 38.23
CA ALA A 225 6.95 -8.17 38.84
C ALA A 225 6.99 -8.12 40.38
N ASP A 226 7.54 -7.04 40.96
CA ASP A 226 7.59 -6.80 42.40
C ASP A 226 6.29 -6.17 42.96
N GLU A 227 5.24 -5.99 42.15
CA GLU A 227 3.98 -5.29 42.49
C GLU A 227 4.20 -3.84 42.96
N ARG A 228 5.32 -3.23 42.57
CA ARG A 228 5.66 -1.82 42.85
C ARG A 228 5.05 -0.92 41.78
N HIS A 229 3.72 -0.88 41.75
CA HIS A 229 2.93 -0.27 40.69
C HIS A 229 3.20 1.23 40.51
N ARG A 230 3.42 2.00 41.58
CA ARG A 230 3.72 3.44 41.48
C ARG A 230 5.07 3.67 40.80
N GLU A 231 6.11 2.96 41.23
CA GLU A 231 7.45 3.05 40.63
C GLU A 231 7.48 2.51 39.19
N ALA A 232 6.69 1.47 38.90
CA ALA A 232 6.49 0.98 37.54
C ALA A 232 5.89 2.08 36.65
N ALA A 233 4.81 2.72 37.09
CA ALA A 233 4.15 3.79 36.36
C ALA A 233 5.10 4.98 36.09
N GLU A 234 5.85 5.42 37.11
CA GLU A 234 6.82 6.51 37.00
C GLU A 234 7.96 6.17 36.01
N SER A 235 8.45 4.93 36.03
CA SER A 235 9.46 4.47 35.08
C SER A 235 8.93 4.39 33.64
N ILE A 236 7.66 4.01 33.46
CA ILE A 236 7.01 4.02 32.15
C ILE A 236 6.80 5.46 31.66
N VAL A 237 6.42 6.39 32.54
CA VAL A 237 6.30 7.83 32.21
C VAL A 237 7.63 8.40 31.75
N ALA A 238 8.75 8.05 32.39
CA ALA A 238 10.07 8.47 31.95
C ALA A 238 10.40 8.01 30.51
N LEU A 239 9.97 6.80 30.13
CA LEU A 239 10.09 6.31 28.75
C LEU A 239 9.14 7.03 27.79
N LEU A 240 7.93 7.37 28.25
CA LEU A 240 6.94 8.13 27.49
C LEU A 240 7.43 9.56 27.21
N ASP A 241 8.12 10.19 28.16
CA ASP A 241 8.72 11.52 27.97
C ASP A 241 9.77 11.54 26.84
N GLU A 242 10.51 10.43 26.65
CA GLU A 242 11.42 10.27 25.50
C GLU A 242 10.70 9.95 24.19
N GLN A 243 9.47 9.40 24.25
CA GLN A 243 8.69 8.97 23.09
C GLN A 243 7.19 9.33 23.24
N PRO A 244 6.81 10.62 23.17
CA PRO A 244 5.50 11.11 23.64
C PRO A 244 4.26 10.52 22.94
N TYR A 245 4.42 10.01 21.71
CA TYR A 245 3.34 9.41 20.92
C TYR A 245 3.22 7.89 21.06
N GLN A 246 4.02 7.26 21.93
CA GLN A 246 3.89 5.84 22.23
C GLN A 246 2.70 5.59 23.15
N PHE A 247 1.50 5.59 22.57
CA PHE A 247 0.25 5.34 23.29
C PHE A 247 0.25 4.05 24.13
N PRO A 248 0.98 2.96 23.81
CA PRO A 248 1.04 1.81 24.71
C PRO A 248 1.77 2.10 26.03
N LEU A 249 2.78 2.98 26.03
CA LEU A 249 3.43 3.41 27.27
C LEU A 249 2.45 4.22 28.14
N ALA A 250 1.70 5.14 27.53
CA ALA A 250 0.65 5.87 28.24
C ALA A 250 -0.42 4.94 28.82
N TYR A 251 -0.89 3.96 28.03
CA TYR A 251 -1.85 2.95 28.49
C TYR A 251 -1.29 2.10 29.66
N LEU A 252 -0.06 1.61 29.55
CA LEU A 252 0.57 0.82 30.61
C LEU A 252 0.76 1.66 31.89
N ALA A 253 1.26 2.89 31.78
CA ALA A 253 1.38 3.78 32.93
C ALA A 253 0.01 4.06 33.57
N ALA A 254 -1.04 4.24 32.77
CA ALA A 254 -2.39 4.40 33.28
C ALA A 254 -2.86 3.18 34.07
N ALA A 255 -2.60 1.97 33.56
CA ALA A 255 -2.96 0.73 34.24
C ALA A 255 -2.20 0.54 35.56
N GLU A 256 -0.90 0.84 35.59
CA GLU A 256 -0.09 0.76 36.80
C GLU A 256 -0.50 1.84 37.84
N TYR A 257 -0.82 3.06 37.43
CA TYR A 257 -1.37 4.06 38.34
C TYR A 257 -2.74 3.67 38.90
N ALA A 258 -3.59 3.01 38.12
CA ALA A 258 -4.87 2.48 38.62
C ALA A 258 -4.64 1.45 39.73
N GLN A 259 -3.67 0.54 39.55
CA GLN A 259 -3.28 -0.44 40.57
C GLN A 259 -2.64 0.21 41.81
N ALA A 260 -1.92 1.33 41.63
CA ALA A 260 -1.39 2.14 42.72
C ALA A 260 -2.44 3.02 43.44
N GLY A 261 -3.71 2.98 43.02
CA GLY A 261 -4.81 3.78 43.58
C GLY A 261 -4.78 5.26 43.19
N ASP A 262 -3.99 5.65 42.18
CA ASP A 262 -3.87 7.02 41.69
C ASP A 262 -4.78 7.26 40.49
N ASN A 263 -6.08 7.31 40.75
CA ASN A 263 -7.13 7.39 39.72
C ASN A 263 -6.95 8.61 38.81
N ALA A 264 -6.53 9.75 39.36
CA ALA A 264 -6.36 10.98 38.59
C ALA A 264 -5.20 10.89 37.60
N ALA A 265 -4.06 10.30 38.00
CA ALA A 265 -2.96 10.05 37.07
C ALA A 265 -3.34 9.00 36.02
N SER A 266 -4.06 7.96 36.42
CA SER A 266 -4.54 6.91 35.53
C SER A 266 -5.43 7.45 34.42
N LEU A 267 -6.50 8.19 34.75
CA LEU A 267 -7.45 8.73 33.77
C LEU A 267 -6.77 9.71 32.79
N ARG A 268 -5.87 10.57 33.30
CA ARG A 268 -5.09 11.48 32.45
C ARG A 268 -4.26 10.73 31.41
N LEU A 269 -3.54 9.68 31.83
CA LEU A 269 -2.68 8.90 30.95
C LEU A 269 -3.48 8.00 30.00
N LEU A 270 -4.64 7.49 30.43
CA LEU A 270 -5.57 6.78 29.56
C LEU A 270 -6.12 7.71 28.47
N GLY A 271 -6.48 8.95 28.83
CA GLY A 271 -6.85 9.99 27.89
C GLY A 271 -5.73 10.28 26.88
N GLN A 272 -4.49 10.45 27.36
CA GLN A 272 -3.32 10.62 26.49
C GLN A 272 -3.10 9.41 25.57
N ALA A 273 -3.35 8.18 26.04
CA ALA A 273 -3.26 6.98 25.20
C ALA A 273 -4.31 7.02 24.07
N VAL A 274 -5.57 7.37 24.39
CA VAL A 274 -6.66 7.50 23.41
C VAL A 274 -6.33 8.57 22.37
N GLU A 275 -5.92 9.76 22.81
CA GLU A 275 -5.53 10.87 21.93
C GLU A 275 -4.37 10.51 20.99
N ASN A 276 -3.43 9.67 21.44
CA ASN A 276 -2.29 9.23 20.65
C ASN A 276 -2.53 7.97 19.81
N GLY A 277 -3.75 7.41 19.83
CA GLY A 277 -4.16 6.34 18.91
C GLY A 277 -4.44 4.97 19.54
N TRP A 278 -4.61 4.89 20.87
CA TRP A 278 -5.22 3.69 21.47
C TRP A 278 -6.69 3.61 21.06
N VAL A 279 -7.07 2.53 20.39
CA VAL A 279 -8.43 2.30 19.87
C VAL A 279 -9.09 1.03 20.41
N ALA A 280 -8.34 0.20 21.16
CA ALA A 280 -8.77 -1.13 21.57
C ALA A 280 -9.70 -1.11 22.78
N GLY A 281 -10.98 -0.84 22.53
CA GLY A 281 -12.03 -0.79 23.54
C GLY A 281 -12.33 -2.16 24.12
N GLY A 282 -12.37 -3.20 23.28
CA GLY A 282 -12.55 -4.58 23.73
C GLY A 282 -11.46 -5.02 24.71
N TYR A 283 -10.21 -4.67 24.43
CA TYR A 283 -9.09 -4.91 25.34
C TYR A 283 -9.24 -4.15 26.66
N LEU A 284 -9.59 -2.86 26.61
CA LEU A 284 -9.82 -2.07 27.82
C LEU A 284 -10.93 -2.68 28.68
N GLN A 285 -11.98 -3.26 28.10
CA GLN A 285 -13.08 -3.87 28.85
C GLN A 285 -12.67 -5.11 29.65
N ARG A 286 -11.72 -5.91 29.14
CA ARG A 286 -11.22 -7.11 29.84
C ARG A 286 -10.07 -6.85 30.81
N ASP A 287 -9.41 -5.70 30.71
CA ASP A 287 -8.25 -5.37 31.54
C ASP A 287 -8.68 -5.06 32.99
N THR A 288 -8.54 -6.05 33.88
CA THR A 288 -8.97 -5.96 35.28
C THR A 288 -8.22 -4.91 36.07
N ARG A 289 -7.09 -4.40 35.55
CA ARG A 289 -6.32 -3.35 36.24
C ARG A 289 -7.11 -2.05 36.40
N PHE A 290 -8.15 -1.86 35.59
CA PHE A 290 -9.03 -0.69 35.61
C PHE A 290 -10.36 -0.91 36.36
N ASP A 291 -10.57 -2.05 37.03
CA ASP A 291 -11.87 -2.40 37.64
C ASP A 291 -12.37 -1.34 38.64
N ALA A 292 -11.47 -0.72 39.40
CA ALA A 292 -11.80 0.36 40.33
C ALA A 292 -12.31 1.65 39.63
N LEU A 293 -12.03 1.82 38.34
CA LEU A 293 -12.40 3.01 37.55
C LEU A 293 -13.66 2.82 36.70
N ARG A 294 -14.23 1.61 36.61
CA ARG A 294 -15.39 1.31 35.73
C ARG A 294 -16.61 2.20 36.02
N GLY A 295 -16.78 2.61 37.28
CA GLY A 295 -17.85 3.50 37.71
C GLY A 295 -17.55 5.00 37.53
N ASP A 296 -16.31 5.37 37.19
CA ASP A 296 -15.91 6.76 37.02
C ASP A 296 -16.47 7.33 35.70
N PRO A 297 -17.15 8.49 35.71
CA PRO A 297 -17.70 9.09 34.50
C PRO A 297 -16.66 9.39 33.42
N GLU A 298 -15.45 9.78 33.78
CA GLU A 298 -14.38 10.09 32.82
C GLU A 298 -13.89 8.81 32.14
N PHE A 299 -13.74 7.72 32.91
CA PHE A 299 -13.43 6.40 32.34
C PHE A 299 -14.49 5.94 31.35
N GLN A 300 -15.77 6.11 31.69
CA GLN A 300 -16.87 5.74 30.80
C GLN A 300 -16.87 6.55 29.51
N VAL A 301 -16.59 7.86 29.58
CA VAL A 301 -16.44 8.70 28.39
C VAL A 301 -15.27 8.23 27.53
N LEU A 302 -14.10 7.97 28.11
CA LEU A 302 -12.94 7.47 27.37
C LEU A 302 -13.24 6.11 26.72
N SER A 303 -13.93 5.22 27.42
CA SER A 303 -14.31 3.92 26.88
C SER A 303 -15.29 4.02 25.70
N LEU A 304 -16.15 5.03 25.66
CA LEU A 304 -17.10 5.25 24.56
C LEU A 304 -16.42 5.76 23.27
N LEU A 305 -15.18 6.24 23.35
CA LEU A 305 -14.39 6.68 22.20
C LEU A 305 -13.64 5.52 21.51
N LEU A 306 -13.65 4.33 22.11
CA LEU A 306 -12.88 3.17 21.66
C LEU A 306 -13.76 2.15 20.93
N ASP A 307 -13.13 1.34 20.09
CA ASP A 307 -13.81 0.28 19.35
C ASP A 307 -13.86 -1.01 20.18
N GLU A 308 -15.06 -1.42 20.57
CA GLU A 308 -15.30 -2.65 21.35
C GLU A 308 -14.94 -3.93 20.59
N GLN A 309 -14.86 -3.90 19.26
CA GLN A 309 -14.49 -5.05 18.43
C GLN A 309 -12.97 -5.30 18.42
N ILE A 310 -12.18 -4.27 18.74
CA ILE A 310 -10.72 -4.38 18.80
C ILE A 310 -10.32 -4.90 20.18
N ASP A 311 -10.01 -6.20 20.23
CA ASP A 311 -9.57 -6.87 21.46
C ASP A 311 -8.24 -7.62 21.30
N HIS A 312 -8.08 -8.43 20.26
CA HIS A 312 -7.02 -9.44 20.23
C HIS A 312 -5.80 -9.10 19.40
N ARG A 313 -5.89 -8.16 18.45
CA ARG A 313 -4.85 -7.91 17.46
C ARG A 313 -4.59 -6.41 17.29
N GLN A 314 -3.34 -6.06 16.99
CA GLN A 314 -2.98 -4.72 16.58
C GLN A 314 -3.80 -4.30 15.35
N TRP A 315 -4.32 -3.07 15.40
CA TRP A 315 -5.14 -2.53 14.34
C TRP A 315 -4.32 -2.30 13.06
N PRO A 316 -4.84 -2.62 11.86
CA PRO A 316 -4.16 -2.35 10.61
C PRO A 316 -4.00 -0.84 10.37
N HIS A 317 -2.89 -0.50 9.73
CA HIS A 317 -2.62 0.83 9.24
C HIS A 317 -2.21 0.71 7.77
N GLY A 318 -2.63 1.66 6.93
CA GLY A 318 -2.11 1.72 5.57
C GLY A 318 -0.60 1.93 5.56
N PHE A 319 0.05 1.60 4.46
CA PHE A 319 1.50 1.71 4.38
C PHE A 319 1.95 3.13 4.02
N ASP A 320 2.98 3.63 4.70
CA ASP A 320 3.73 4.83 4.31
C ASP A 320 5.23 4.61 4.59
N ALA A 321 6.05 4.63 3.54
CA ALA A 321 7.50 4.47 3.56
C ALA A 321 8.21 5.55 4.38
N ARG A 322 7.56 6.70 4.59
CA ARG A 322 8.07 7.80 5.42
C ARG A 322 7.85 7.53 6.91
N THR A 323 6.86 6.70 7.25
CA THR A 323 6.56 6.33 8.63
C THR A 323 7.62 5.37 9.14
N GLY A 324 8.34 5.79 10.18
CA GLY A 324 9.18 4.86 10.93
C GLY A 324 8.34 4.10 11.95
N TRP A 325 8.65 2.83 12.12
CA TRP A 325 7.93 1.92 13.01
C TRP A 325 8.81 1.60 14.21
N ALA A 326 8.31 1.83 15.42
CA ALA A 326 8.93 1.37 16.65
C ALA A 326 8.82 -0.16 16.75
N THR A 327 9.67 -0.79 17.55
CA THR A 327 9.78 -2.26 17.57
C THR A 327 8.51 -2.96 18.08
N ASN A 328 7.67 -2.27 18.86
CA ASN A 328 6.35 -2.74 19.29
C ASN A 328 5.25 -2.59 18.22
N GLY A 329 5.59 -2.12 17.01
CA GLY A 329 4.67 -1.99 15.89
C GLY A 329 3.81 -0.71 15.91
N VAL A 330 4.16 0.27 16.73
CA VAL A 330 3.54 1.60 16.75
C VAL A 330 4.26 2.53 15.77
N PRO A 331 3.53 3.29 14.93
CA PRO A 331 4.15 4.31 14.08
C PRO A 331 4.76 5.43 14.93
N ILE A 332 5.99 5.81 14.63
CA ILE A 332 6.68 6.94 15.28
C ILE A 332 6.14 8.24 14.68
N ARG A 333 5.57 9.08 15.54
CA ARG A 333 5.03 10.39 15.20
C ARG A 333 5.81 11.50 15.90
N ALA A 334 5.81 12.68 15.30
CA ALA A 334 6.14 13.95 15.94
C ALA A 334 5.49 15.08 15.12
N ASP A 335 5.13 16.17 15.80
CA ASP A 335 4.54 17.35 15.15
C ASP A 335 5.52 18.00 14.17
N ASP A 336 6.80 18.07 14.53
CA ASP A 336 7.84 18.59 13.66
C ASP A 336 8.61 17.48 12.91
N PRO A 337 8.91 17.66 11.62
CA PRO A 337 9.58 16.65 10.81
C PRO A 337 11.00 16.27 11.27
N GLN A 338 11.75 17.20 11.87
CA GLN A 338 13.13 16.97 12.31
C GLN A 338 13.19 16.05 13.53
N THR A 339 12.35 16.30 14.54
CA THR A 339 12.17 15.43 15.70
C THR A 339 11.69 14.06 15.25
N ARG A 340 10.72 13.99 14.33
CA ARG A 340 10.27 12.69 13.77
C ARG A 340 11.44 11.94 13.16
N ALA A 341 12.25 12.58 12.32
CA ALA A 341 13.41 11.94 11.70
C ALA A 341 14.44 11.45 12.74
N SER A 342 14.71 12.24 13.77
CA SER A 342 15.59 11.88 14.89
C SER A 342 15.07 10.67 15.68
N LEU A 343 13.79 10.66 16.02
CA LEU A 343 13.14 9.53 16.70
C LEU A 343 13.17 8.26 15.86
N VAL A 344 12.87 8.37 14.56
CA VAL A 344 12.94 7.21 13.64
C VAL A 344 14.37 6.68 13.55
N GLN A 345 15.37 7.55 13.49
CA GLN A 345 16.78 7.12 13.48
C GLN A 345 17.18 6.40 14.77
N ARG A 346 16.67 6.84 15.92
CA ARG A 346 17.03 6.28 17.23
C ARG A 346 16.24 5.01 17.59
N PHE A 347 14.96 4.95 17.24
CA PHE A 347 14.02 3.97 17.78
C PHE A 347 13.27 3.15 16.72
N GLY A 348 13.36 3.50 15.44
CA GLY A 348 12.48 2.96 14.42
C GLY A 348 13.16 2.37 13.19
N MET A 349 12.32 1.83 12.32
CA MET A 349 12.69 1.34 10.99
C MET A 349 11.69 1.81 9.95
N ARG A 350 12.19 2.17 8.77
CA ARG A 350 11.37 2.44 7.58
C ARG A 350 11.54 1.31 6.57
N TYR A 351 10.52 1.14 5.75
CA TYR A 351 10.45 0.06 4.77
C TYR A 351 10.07 0.61 3.40
N LEU A 352 10.21 -0.22 2.36
CA LEU A 352 9.66 0.03 1.03
C LEU A 352 8.89 -1.22 0.60
N LEU A 353 7.59 -1.14 0.32
CA LEU A 353 6.86 -2.32 -0.17
C LEU A 353 7.54 -2.86 -1.44
N CYS A 354 7.56 -4.18 -1.60
CA CYS A 354 8.23 -4.78 -2.74
C CYS A 354 7.52 -6.03 -3.26
N THR A 355 7.39 -6.12 -4.59
CA THR A 355 6.92 -7.32 -5.29
C THR A 355 7.74 -7.56 -6.55
N VAL A 356 7.69 -8.78 -7.07
CA VAL A 356 8.12 -9.10 -8.43
C VAL A 356 6.86 -9.31 -9.28
N LEU A 357 6.71 -8.58 -10.39
CA LEU A 357 5.51 -8.68 -11.24
C LEU A 357 5.34 -10.09 -11.82
N ALA A 358 6.44 -10.72 -12.24
CA ALA A 358 6.45 -12.10 -12.70
C ALA A 358 7.85 -12.69 -12.63
N VAL A 359 7.97 -13.99 -12.37
CA VAL A 359 9.22 -14.72 -12.59
C VAL A 359 9.05 -15.58 -13.83
N THR A 360 9.92 -15.41 -14.82
CA THR A 360 9.79 -16.05 -16.14
C THR A 360 10.97 -16.99 -16.48
N ARG A 361 11.83 -17.26 -15.49
CA ARG A 361 12.96 -18.20 -15.58
C ARG A 361 12.60 -19.53 -14.92
N GLY A 362 13.23 -20.62 -15.37
CA GLY A 362 13.06 -21.95 -14.78
C GLY A 362 11.60 -22.41 -14.79
N ASN A 363 11.07 -22.80 -13.63
CA ASN A 363 9.66 -23.16 -13.41
C ASN A 363 8.73 -21.93 -13.24
N GLY A 364 9.19 -20.75 -13.67
CA GLY A 364 8.42 -19.52 -13.74
C GLY A 364 7.25 -19.55 -14.74
N LEU A 365 6.55 -18.43 -14.86
CA LEU A 365 5.49 -18.21 -15.83
C LEU A 365 6.05 -18.08 -17.24
N LYS A 366 5.28 -18.55 -18.23
CA LYS A 366 5.49 -18.12 -19.61
C LYS A 366 5.10 -16.65 -19.75
N LEU A 367 5.69 -15.97 -20.73
CA LEU A 367 5.42 -14.55 -20.94
C LEU A 367 3.93 -14.21 -21.13
N PRO A 368 3.13 -14.96 -21.94
CA PRO A 368 1.69 -14.72 -22.03
C PRO A 368 0.96 -14.94 -20.70
N GLU A 369 1.34 -15.97 -19.93
CA GLU A 369 0.72 -16.25 -18.62
C GLU A 369 0.95 -15.08 -17.64
N ALA A 370 2.15 -14.48 -17.66
CA ALA A 370 2.48 -13.30 -16.86
C ALA A 370 1.66 -12.08 -17.28
N ILE A 371 1.52 -11.83 -18.58
CA ILE A 371 0.73 -10.72 -19.12
C ILE A 371 -0.75 -10.90 -18.74
N ASP A 372 -1.31 -12.08 -18.96
CA ASP A 372 -2.70 -12.38 -18.65
C ASP A 372 -2.99 -12.22 -17.16
N MET A 373 -2.06 -12.63 -16.29
CA MET A 373 -2.15 -12.42 -14.85
C MET A 373 -2.28 -10.92 -14.52
N LEU A 374 -1.41 -10.07 -15.06
CA LEU A 374 -1.45 -8.62 -14.81
C LEU A 374 -2.75 -7.98 -15.34
N HIS A 375 -3.21 -8.39 -16.52
CA HIS A 375 -4.47 -7.91 -17.08
C HIS A 375 -5.67 -8.26 -16.19
N ARG A 376 -5.73 -9.50 -15.69
CA ARG A 376 -6.79 -9.93 -14.74
C ARG A 376 -6.70 -9.18 -13.42
N SER A 377 -5.51 -8.99 -12.86
CA SER A 377 -5.31 -8.27 -11.60
C SER A 377 -5.73 -6.81 -11.68
N ALA A 378 -5.38 -6.10 -12.76
CA ALA A 378 -5.75 -4.71 -12.96
C ALA A 378 -7.25 -4.51 -13.20
N ALA A 379 -7.91 -5.46 -13.87
CA ALA A 379 -9.36 -5.41 -14.10
C ALA A 379 -10.18 -5.73 -12.84
N ALA A 380 -9.57 -6.31 -11.81
CA ALA A 380 -10.28 -6.72 -10.60
C ALA A 380 -10.46 -5.59 -9.58
N ASP A 381 -9.69 -4.50 -9.67
CA ASP A 381 -9.76 -3.37 -8.74
C ASP A 381 -11.20 -2.87 -8.56
N PHE A 382 -11.62 -2.69 -7.30
CA PHE A 382 -12.96 -2.17 -6.93
C PHE A 382 -14.14 -3.01 -7.44
N SER A 383 -13.92 -4.25 -7.92
CA SER A 383 -14.98 -5.09 -8.50
C SER A 383 -15.81 -5.85 -7.47
N HIS A 384 -15.36 -5.93 -6.21
CA HIS A 384 -15.98 -6.68 -5.11
C HIS A 384 -16.47 -8.07 -5.53
N PRO A 385 -15.58 -8.96 -6.02
CA PRO A 385 -15.98 -10.24 -6.58
C PRO A 385 -16.58 -11.14 -5.50
N ALA A 386 -17.74 -11.74 -5.78
CA ALA A 386 -18.31 -12.76 -4.92
C ALA A 386 -17.47 -14.04 -4.97
N GLY A 387 -17.02 -14.51 -3.81
CA GLY A 387 -16.26 -15.76 -3.68
C GLY A 387 -15.93 -16.08 -2.22
N LYS A 388 -15.44 -17.29 -1.99
CA LYS A 388 -15.09 -17.80 -0.67
C LYS A 388 -13.61 -17.62 -0.33
N PHE A 389 -13.33 -17.32 0.93
CA PHE A 389 -12.00 -17.44 1.51
C PHE A 389 -11.85 -18.82 2.16
N LEU A 390 -10.90 -19.62 1.68
CA LEU A 390 -10.74 -21.02 2.05
C LEU A 390 -9.42 -21.25 2.78
N PHE A 391 -9.49 -21.89 3.95
CA PHE A 391 -8.32 -22.23 4.76
C PHE A 391 -8.17 -23.75 4.78
N CYS A 392 -7.19 -24.29 4.05
CA CYS A 392 -6.99 -25.73 3.91
C CYS A 392 -6.22 -26.29 5.12
N GLU A 393 -6.89 -27.14 5.89
CA GLU A 393 -6.36 -27.77 7.10
C GLU A 393 -6.07 -29.27 6.87
N THR A 394 -4.84 -29.68 7.18
CA THR A 394 -4.38 -31.08 7.13
C THR A 394 -3.47 -31.39 8.32
N ASP A 395 -3.09 -32.67 8.48
CA ASP A 395 -2.12 -33.08 9.48
C ASP A 395 -0.66 -32.71 9.11
N ASP A 396 -0.40 -32.18 7.91
CA ASP A 396 0.92 -31.71 7.51
C ASP A 396 1.35 -30.53 8.39
N VAL A 397 2.61 -30.51 8.80
CA VAL A 397 3.18 -29.40 9.60
C VAL A 397 2.99 -28.06 8.91
N ARG A 398 3.03 -28.02 7.57
CA ARG A 398 2.85 -26.81 6.75
C ARG A 398 1.49 -26.17 6.93
N SER A 399 0.45 -26.98 7.10
CA SER A 399 -0.89 -26.50 7.41
C SER A 399 -1.01 -26.15 8.90
N ARG A 400 -0.61 -27.07 9.78
CA ARG A 400 -0.71 -26.91 11.25
C ARG A 400 0.03 -25.68 11.79
N THR A 401 1.14 -25.26 11.16
CA THR A 401 1.90 -24.08 11.57
C THR A 401 1.04 -22.81 11.65
N ARG A 402 -0.01 -22.68 10.82
CA ARG A 402 -0.88 -21.49 10.80
C ARG A 402 -2.31 -21.76 11.27
N ALA A 403 -2.67 -23.04 11.46
CA ALA A 403 -4.04 -23.48 11.73
C ALA A 403 -4.65 -22.83 12.99
N ARG A 404 -3.85 -22.54 14.01
CA ARG A 404 -4.31 -21.85 15.24
C ARG A 404 -4.97 -20.49 14.97
N HIS A 405 -4.63 -19.83 13.87
CA HIS A 405 -5.16 -18.52 13.49
C HIS A 405 -6.36 -18.61 12.54
N PHE A 406 -6.70 -19.79 11.99
CA PHE A 406 -7.81 -19.93 11.04
C PHE A 406 -9.17 -19.56 11.64
N PRO A 407 -9.54 -20.00 12.87
CA PRO A 407 -10.87 -19.69 13.41
C PRO A 407 -11.12 -18.19 13.53
N LEU A 408 -10.14 -17.43 14.05
CA LEU A 408 -10.27 -15.99 14.24
C LEU A 408 -10.32 -15.24 12.90
N ALA A 409 -9.52 -15.63 11.90
CA ALA A 409 -9.58 -15.04 10.57
C ALA A 409 -10.92 -15.32 9.85
N VAL A 410 -11.44 -16.55 9.96
CA VAL A 410 -12.76 -16.92 9.42
C VAL A 410 -13.87 -16.14 10.13
N GLU A 411 -13.80 -15.98 11.44
CA GLU A 411 -14.75 -15.19 12.21
C GLU A 411 -14.79 -13.73 11.73
N TRP A 412 -13.64 -13.08 11.61
CA TRP A 412 -13.55 -11.70 11.14
C TRP A 412 -14.07 -11.51 9.71
N LEU A 413 -13.73 -12.42 8.80
CA LEU A 413 -14.26 -12.39 7.43
C LEU A 413 -15.79 -12.54 7.41
N LYS A 414 -16.35 -13.41 8.25
CA LYS A 414 -17.80 -13.59 8.38
C LYS A 414 -18.49 -12.38 9.02
N GLN A 415 -17.87 -11.75 10.01
CA GLN A 415 -18.37 -10.49 10.61
C GLN A 415 -18.42 -9.37 9.56
N MET A 416 -17.45 -9.32 8.66
CA MET A 416 -17.46 -8.45 7.48
C MET A 416 -18.46 -8.86 6.39
N GLY A 417 -19.10 -10.03 6.51
CA GLY A 417 -20.12 -10.53 5.58
C GLY A 417 -19.59 -11.36 4.41
N TYR A 418 -18.31 -11.74 4.41
CA TYR A 418 -17.73 -12.62 3.40
C TYR A 418 -17.99 -14.10 3.71
N GLU A 419 -18.02 -14.93 2.68
CA GLU A 419 -18.01 -16.39 2.84
C GLU A 419 -16.59 -16.86 3.17
N ALA A 420 -16.42 -17.54 4.30
CA ALA A 420 -15.14 -18.09 4.71
C ALA A 420 -15.29 -19.44 5.42
N GLU A 421 -14.43 -20.40 5.13
CA GLU A 421 -14.47 -21.74 5.74
C GLU A 421 -13.10 -22.40 5.88
N ILE A 422 -12.98 -23.25 6.91
CA ILE A 422 -11.85 -24.16 7.08
C ILE A 422 -12.21 -25.46 6.37
N VAL A 423 -11.41 -25.83 5.37
CA VAL A 423 -11.61 -27.03 4.55
C VAL A 423 -10.62 -28.09 4.98
N ARG A 424 -11.10 -29.25 5.43
CA ARG A 424 -10.25 -30.39 5.80
C ARG A 424 -9.79 -31.19 4.58
N ASN A 425 -8.95 -30.58 3.75
CA ASN A 425 -8.30 -31.17 2.60
C ASN A 425 -7.03 -30.37 2.26
N GLU A 426 -6.14 -30.95 1.47
CA GLU A 426 -4.94 -30.25 0.96
C GLU A 426 -5.28 -29.12 -0.02
N LEU A 427 -6.40 -29.26 -0.74
CA LEU A 427 -6.90 -28.33 -1.74
C LEU A 427 -8.43 -28.24 -1.64
N PRO A 428 -9.03 -27.08 -1.97
CA PRO A 428 -10.47 -27.01 -2.19
C PRO A 428 -10.88 -27.89 -3.38
N ARG A 429 -12.09 -28.44 -3.36
CA ARG A 429 -12.62 -29.33 -4.41
C ARG A 429 -13.84 -28.74 -5.05
N ASP A 430 -13.81 -28.64 -6.39
CA ASP A 430 -14.93 -28.18 -7.22
C ASP A 430 -15.55 -26.85 -6.77
N GLU A 431 -14.75 -25.94 -6.17
CA GLU A 431 -15.24 -24.64 -5.72
C GLU A 431 -15.17 -23.61 -6.87
N PRO A 432 -16.30 -23.18 -7.43
CA PRO A 432 -16.31 -22.33 -8.62
C PRO A 432 -15.85 -20.89 -8.38
N ARG A 433 -15.85 -20.42 -7.12
CA ARG A 433 -15.54 -19.02 -6.80
C ARG A 433 -14.68 -18.91 -5.53
N VAL A 434 -13.37 -18.96 -5.72
CA VAL A 434 -12.38 -18.79 -4.64
C VAL A 434 -11.85 -17.35 -4.66
N ALA A 435 -12.19 -16.56 -3.64
CA ALA A 435 -11.71 -15.19 -3.41
C ALA A 435 -10.33 -15.15 -2.76
N GLY A 436 -10.00 -16.17 -1.98
CA GLY A 436 -8.64 -16.40 -1.50
C GLY A 436 -8.49 -17.81 -0.96
N VAL A 437 -7.28 -18.36 -1.03
CA VAL A 437 -7.01 -19.72 -0.56
C VAL A 437 -5.66 -19.86 0.10
N GLN A 438 -5.68 -20.36 1.33
CA GLN A 438 -4.50 -20.69 2.10
C GLN A 438 -4.25 -22.19 2.10
N LEU A 439 -3.10 -22.59 1.58
CA LEU A 439 -2.65 -23.96 1.46
C LEU A 439 -1.46 -24.24 2.38
N GLY A 440 -1.20 -25.51 2.64
CA GLY A 440 -0.06 -25.97 3.41
C GLY A 440 0.37 -27.36 2.96
N THR A 441 0.82 -27.49 1.71
CA THR A 441 1.19 -28.77 1.11
C THR A 441 2.45 -28.65 0.24
N PRO A 442 3.35 -29.65 0.25
CA PRO A 442 4.55 -29.63 -0.61
C PRO A 442 4.24 -29.83 -2.10
N HIS A 443 3.16 -30.52 -2.43
CA HIS A 443 2.77 -30.84 -3.80
C HIS A 443 1.26 -30.66 -3.96
N PHE A 444 0.85 -29.99 -5.03
CA PHE A 444 -0.56 -29.81 -5.33
C PHE A 444 -0.79 -29.73 -6.84
N ASP A 445 -1.99 -30.16 -7.26
CA ASP A 445 -2.52 -30.05 -8.62
C ASP A 445 -3.75 -29.12 -8.60
N TRP A 446 -3.51 -27.83 -8.87
CA TRP A 446 -4.58 -26.84 -8.87
C TRP A 446 -5.64 -27.12 -9.95
N PRO A 447 -5.28 -27.36 -11.24
CA PRO A 447 -6.26 -27.78 -12.25
C PRO A 447 -7.08 -29.01 -11.87
N GLY A 448 -6.45 -30.06 -11.32
CA GLY A 448 -7.12 -31.28 -10.88
C GLY A 448 -8.01 -31.11 -9.63
N SER A 449 -7.97 -29.96 -8.98
CA SER A 449 -8.87 -29.63 -7.87
C SER A 449 -10.30 -29.31 -8.31
N GLY A 450 -10.50 -28.94 -9.58
CA GLY A 450 -11.78 -28.44 -10.11
C GLY A 450 -12.15 -27.02 -9.66
N SER A 451 -11.38 -26.42 -8.74
CA SER A 451 -11.65 -25.10 -8.18
C SER A 451 -11.18 -23.96 -9.09
N ARG A 452 -11.80 -22.78 -8.96
CA ARG A 452 -11.46 -21.58 -9.75
C ARG A 452 -11.32 -20.33 -8.90
N LEU A 453 -10.22 -19.61 -9.14
CA LEU A 453 -9.96 -18.30 -8.54
C LEU A 453 -10.77 -17.23 -9.26
N VAL A 454 -11.38 -16.31 -8.50
CA VAL A 454 -12.01 -15.11 -9.07
C VAL A 454 -10.94 -14.07 -9.44
N PRO A 455 -11.21 -13.13 -10.36
CA PRO A 455 -10.29 -12.03 -10.64
C PRO A 455 -9.89 -11.30 -9.35
N GLY A 456 -8.59 -11.02 -9.20
CA GLY A 456 -8.05 -10.38 -8.00
C GLY A 456 -7.79 -11.32 -6.82
N ALA A 457 -8.14 -12.61 -6.89
CA ALA A 457 -7.91 -13.52 -5.77
C ALA A 457 -6.43 -13.68 -5.42
N VAL A 458 -6.12 -13.72 -4.12
CA VAL A 458 -4.80 -14.08 -3.61
C VAL A 458 -4.79 -15.55 -3.23
N ALA A 459 -3.77 -16.29 -3.65
CA ALA A 459 -3.59 -17.69 -3.27
C ALA A 459 -2.21 -17.86 -2.65
N GLU A 460 -2.14 -18.50 -1.50
CA GLU A 460 -0.90 -18.63 -0.74
C GLU A 460 -0.70 -20.08 -0.32
N ASN A 461 0.53 -20.58 -0.44
CA ASN A 461 0.90 -21.91 0.03
C ASN A 461 2.16 -21.86 0.90
N LEU A 462 2.04 -22.33 2.15
CA LEU A 462 3.20 -22.52 3.01
C LEU A 462 3.94 -23.78 2.56
N THR A 463 5.03 -23.60 1.81
CA THR A 463 5.99 -24.67 1.54
C THR A 463 7.40 -24.12 1.34
N SER A 464 8.40 -24.93 1.71
CA SER A 464 9.79 -24.54 1.85
C SER A 464 10.53 -24.16 0.55
N LEU A 465 10.07 -24.60 -0.62
CA LEU A 465 10.70 -24.36 -1.93
C LEU A 465 9.75 -23.70 -2.94
N GLY A 466 8.67 -23.06 -2.46
CA GLY A 466 7.67 -22.43 -3.32
C GLY A 466 8.21 -21.31 -4.20
N GLY A 467 9.30 -20.65 -3.76
CA GLY A 467 9.98 -19.56 -4.47
C GLY A 467 11.30 -19.94 -5.15
N VAL A 468 11.71 -21.22 -5.10
CA VAL A 468 12.94 -21.71 -5.78
C VAL A 468 12.58 -22.13 -7.20
N MET A 469 12.88 -21.27 -8.17
CA MET A 469 12.40 -21.44 -9.55
C MET A 469 13.26 -22.40 -10.39
N ARG A 470 14.41 -22.84 -9.87
CA ARG A 470 15.26 -23.85 -10.50
C ARG A 470 14.51 -25.14 -10.84
N LEU A 471 14.85 -25.72 -11.99
CA LEU A 471 14.36 -27.03 -12.42
C LEU A 471 14.76 -28.11 -11.39
N GLY A 472 13.86 -29.06 -11.12
CA GLY A 472 14.13 -30.17 -10.21
C GLY A 472 14.04 -29.85 -8.71
N ALA A 473 13.62 -28.64 -8.31
CA ALA A 473 13.51 -28.22 -6.91
C ALA A 473 12.33 -28.85 -6.11
N GLY A 474 11.90 -30.07 -6.45
CA GLY A 474 10.97 -30.93 -5.70
C GLY A 474 9.52 -30.46 -5.61
N GLN A 475 9.25 -29.38 -4.88
CA GLN A 475 7.91 -28.93 -4.48
C GLN A 475 7.23 -28.07 -5.55
N THR A 476 5.89 -28.03 -5.53
CA THR A 476 5.10 -27.15 -6.40
C THR A 476 5.43 -25.68 -6.13
N LYS A 477 5.60 -24.90 -7.20
CA LYS A 477 5.99 -23.48 -7.12
C LYS A 477 4.79 -22.57 -6.98
N LEU A 478 5.01 -21.39 -6.41
CA LEU A 478 3.99 -20.34 -6.30
C LEU A 478 3.38 -20.00 -7.68
N THR A 479 4.15 -20.19 -8.76
CA THR A 479 3.73 -19.93 -10.14
C THR A 479 2.58 -20.82 -10.60
N GLU A 480 2.37 -22.00 -10.02
CA GLU A 480 1.17 -22.81 -10.34
C GLU A 480 -0.13 -22.12 -9.91
N LEU A 481 -0.12 -21.41 -8.77
CA LEU A 481 -1.29 -20.65 -8.31
C LEU A 481 -1.53 -19.41 -9.19
N LEU A 482 -0.44 -18.76 -9.64
CA LEU A 482 -0.52 -17.66 -10.60
C LEU A 482 -1.09 -18.12 -11.94
N ARG A 483 -0.67 -19.29 -12.46
CA ARG A 483 -1.28 -19.93 -13.64
C ARG A 483 -2.74 -20.30 -13.40
N GLY A 484 -3.07 -20.70 -12.17
CA GLY A 484 -4.43 -20.99 -11.71
C GLY A 484 -5.36 -19.77 -11.65
N GLY A 485 -4.84 -18.56 -11.82
CA GLY A 485 -5.62 -17.32 -11.88
C GLY A 485 -5.36 -16.32 -10.76
N ALA A 486 -4.49 -16.64 -9.80
CA ALA A 486 -4.19 -15.74 -8.67
C ALA A 486 -3.57 -14.42 -9.15
N ALA A 487 -3.97 -13.31 -8.53
CA ALA A 487 -3.37 -12.00 -8.73
C ALA A 487 -1.99 -11.88 -8.08
N GLY A 488 -1.73 -12.70 -7.06
CA GLY A 488 -0.40 -12.91 -6.51
C GLY A 488 -0.34 -14.09 -5.55
N SER A 489 0.90 -14.51 -5.29
CA SER A 489 1.27 -15.60 -4.40
C SER A 489 2.68 -15.36 -3.85
N SER A 490 3.05 -16.07 -2.80
CA SER A 490 4.41 -16.05 -2.26
C SER A 490 5.03 -17.43 -2.12
N GLY A 491 6.34 -17.47 -1.94
CA GLY A 491 7.07 -18.70 -1.62
C GLY A 491 8.49 -18.43 -1.13
N THR A 492 9.04 -19.30 -0.30
CA THR A 492 10.41 -19.15 0.20
C THR A 492 11.45 -19.55 -0.85
N VAL A 493 12.55 -18.80 -0.91
CA VAL A 493 13.64 -18.97 -1.90
C VAL A 493 14.74 -19.94 -1.47
N VAL A 494 14.50 -20.69 -0.41
CA VAL A 494 15.42 -21.63 0.21
C VAL A 494 14.62 -22.53 1.13
N GLU A 495 15.00 -23.80 1.27
CA GLU A 495 14.38 -24.73 2.21
C GLU A 495 14.56 -24.21 3.64
N PRO A 496 13.48 -23.93 4.39
CA PRO A 496 13.63 -23.80 5.82
C PRO A 496 12.59 -24.66 6.55
N TYR A 497 12.73 -24.78 7.85
CA TYR A 497 11.73 -25.43 8.70
C TYR A 497 10.34 -24.77 8.56
N ALA A 498 9.25 -25.43 8.93
CA ALA A 498 7.94 -24.77 8.99
C ALA A 498 7.93 -23.79 10.18
N ILE A 499 8.08 -22.49 9.91
CA ILE A 499 8.13 -21.41 10.91
C ILE A 499 7.18 -20.33 10.45
N GLU A 500 6.20 -20.01 11.29
CA GLU A 500 5.11 -19.10 10.98
C GLU A 500 5.58 -17.72 10.55
N SER A 501 6.55 -17.13 11.27
CA SER A 501 7.00 -15.74 11.05
C SER A 501 7.45 -15.42 9.62
N LYS A 502 7.85 -16.43 8.85
CA LYS A 502 8.33 -16.27 7.47
C LYS A 502 7.22 -16.25 6.43
N PHE A 503 6.02 -16.65 6.81
CA PHE A 503 4.88 -16.77 5.92
C PHE A 503 3.79 -15.79 6.32
N PRO A 504 2.93 -15.38 5.38
CA PRO A 504 1.73 -14.63 5.70
C PRO A 504 0.85 -15.41 6.67
N THR A 505 0.38 -14.73 7.71
CA THR A 505 -0.68 -15.24 8.58
C THR A 505 -2.03 -15.26 7.84
N PRO A 506 -3.04 -16.01 8.33
CA PRO A 506 -4.40 -16.00 7.78
C PRO A 506 -5.06 -14.63 7.65
N PHE A 507 -4.59 -13.64 8.42
CA PHE A 507 -5.08 -12.27 8.36
C PHE A 507 -4.71 -11.55 7.06
N LEU A 508 -3.84 -12.14 6.21
CA LEU A 508 -3.66 -11.71 4.82
C LEU A 508 -5.02 -11.43 4.13
N TYR A 509 -5.94 -12.39 4.24
CA TYR A 509 -7.26 -12.29 3.60
C TYR A 509 -8.17 -11.28 4.28
N VAL A 510 -8.05 -11.12 5.60
CA VAL A 510 -8.77 -10.10 6.37
C VAL A 510 -8.38 -8.71 5.88
N TYR A 511 -7.08 -8.39 5.87
CA TYR A 511 -6.59 -7.08 5.43
C TYR A 511 -6.93 -6.80 3.96
N TYR A 512 -6.82 -7.83 3.12
CA TYR A 512 -7.19 -7.72 1.71
C TYR A 512 -8.69 -7.44 1.54
N ALA A 513 -9.55 -8.13 2.29
CA ALA A 513 -11.00 -7.95 2.29
C ALA A 513 -11.45 -6.59 2.89
N GLN A 514 -10.61 -5.99 3.75
CA GLN A 514 -10.77 -4.62 4.26
C GLN A 514 -10.41 -3.53 3.22
N GLY A 515 -9.78 -3.91 2.11
CA GLY A 515 -9.44 -3.01 1.02
C GLY A 515 -7.95 -2.69 0.88
N ALA A 516 -7.07 -3.36 1.62
CA ALA A 516 -5.63 -3.22 1.44
C ALA A 516 -5.23 -3.66 0.02
N SER A 517 -4.23 -3.00 -0.57
CA SER A 517 -3.61 -3.51 -1.79
C SER A 517 -2.93 -4.86 -1.53
N LEU A 518 -2.68 -5.64 -2.60
CA LEU A 518 -2.01 -6.93 -2.50
C LEU A 518 -0.68 -6.80 -1.75
N ALA A 519 0.16 -5.82 -2.09
CA ALA A 519 1.44 -5.61 -1.42
C ALA A 519 1.24 -5.32 0.09
N GLU A 520 0.33 -4.42 0.44
CA GLU A 520 0.04 -4.10 1.84
C GLU A 520 -0.45 -5.32 2.61
N ALA A 521 -1.39 -6.10 2.06
CA ALA A 521 -1.92 -7.28 2.71
C ALA A 521 -0.83 -8.32 3.03
N PHE A 522 0.13 -8.53 2.12
CA PHE A 522 1.29 -9.39 2.40
C PHE A 522 2.15 -8.84 3.53
N TYR A 523 2.54 -7.57 3.49
CA TYR A 523 3.45 -7.01 4.50
C TYR A 523 2.78 -6.70 5.84
N LEU A 524 1.46 -6.58 5.89
CA LEU A 524 0.68 -6.57 7.14
C LEU A 524 0.67 -7.94 7.82
N SER A 525 0.88 -9.03 7.08
CA SER A 525 0.65 -10.40 7.54
C SER A 525 1.91 -11.25 7.73
N VAL A 526 3.12 -10.77 7.38
CA VAL A 526 4.40 -11.50 7.55
C VAL A 526 5.37 -10.74 8.47
N SER A 527 5.81 -11.35 9.58
CA SER A 527 6.70 -10.68 10.55
C SER A 527 8.19 -10.76 10.19
N GLY A 528 8.60 -11.76 9.41
CA GLY A 528 9.98 -12.01 8.98
C GLY A 528 10.09 -12.23 7.46
N PRO A 529 9.99 -11.19 6.63
CA PRO A 529 9.84 -11.33 5.17
C PRO A 529 11.12 -11.74 4.43
N TYR A 530 12.26 -11.88 5.12
CA TYR A 530 13.58 -11.94 4.47
C TYR A 530 13.73 -13.09 3.47
N GLN A 531 13.03 -14.21 3.65
CA GLN A 531 13.06 -15.37 2.74
C GLN A 531 11.92 -15.39 1.73
N LEU A 532 10.90 -14.56 1.93
CA LEU A 532 9.64 -14.66 1.23
C LEU A 532 9.72 -13.90 -0.08
N LEU A 533 9.65 -14.61 -1.20
CA LEU A 533 9.47 -14.01 -2.53
C LEU A 533 7.97 -13.77 -2.73
N ILE A 534 7.58 -12.52 -2.93
CA ILE A 534 6.20 -12.14 -3.24
C ILE A 534 6.12 -11.82 -4.73
N VAL A 535 5.23 -12.51 -5.45
CA VAL A 535 5.07 -12.37 -6.90
C VAL A 535 3.62 -12.06 -7.24
N GLY A 536 3.38 -11.02 -8.03
CA GLY A 536 2.05 -10.58 -8.41
C GLY A 536 1.97 -9.08 -8.65
N ASP A 537 0.74 -8.59 -8.83
CA ASP A 537 0.45 -7.17 -9.01
C ASP A 537 0.32 -6.46 -7.64
N PRO A 538 1.27 -5.58 -7.25
CA PRO A 538 1.23 -4.94 -5.94
C PRO A 538 0.02 -4.03 -5.73
N LEU A 539 -0.55 -3.49 -6.81
CA LEU A 539 -1.65 -2.53 -6.78
C LEU A 539 -3.03 -3.21 -6.83
N CYS A 540 -3.09 -4.53 -6.98
CA CYS A 540 -4.37 -5.25 -7.07
C CYS A 540 -5.17 -5.10 -5.77
N ARG A 541 -6.43 -4.63 -5.89
CA ARG A 541 -7.29 -4.28 -4.75
C ARG A 541 -8.79 -4.49 -5.05
N PRO A 542 -9.23 -5.74 -5.23
CA PRO A 542 -10.60 -6.03 -5.63
C PRO A 542 -11.66 -5.63 -4.60
N PHE A 543 -11.29 -5.54 -3.31
CA PHE A 543 -12.20 -5.23 -2.21
C PHE A 543 -12.07 -3.79 -1.69
N SER A 544 -11.34 -2.92 -2.37
CA SER A 544 -11.12 -1.55 -1.91
C SER A 544 -12.34 -0.65 -2.11
N HIS A 545 -12.51 0.30 -1.19
CA HIS A 545 -13.49 1.38 -1.23
C HIS A 545 -12.82 2.75 -1.38
N ALA A 546 -11.58 2.80 -1.88
CA ALA A 546 -10.82 4.04 -2.03
C ALA A 546 -11.65 5.13 -2.71
N PRO A 547 -11.42 6.41 -2.39
CA PRO A 547 -12.10 7.50 -3.06
C PRO A 547 -11.90 7.44 -4.56
N HIS A 548 -12.94 7.78 -5.31
CA HIS A 548 -12.86 7.87 -6.76
C HIS A 548 -13.02 9.33 -7.17
N PRO A 549 -11.94 10.14 -7.14
CA PRO A 549 -12.04 11.55 -7.51
C PRO A 549 -12.49 11.64 -8.98
N ILE A 550 -13.62 12.30 -9.21
CA ILE A 550 -14.15 12.56 -10.56
C ILE A 550 -13.93 14.04 -10.84
N LEU A 551 -13.39 14.37 -12.02
CA LEU A 551 -13.38 15.75 -12.50
C LEU A 551 -14.83 16.18 -12.75
N ALA A 552 -15.26 17.26 -12.09
CA ALA A 552 -16.64 17.73 -12.16
C ALA A 552 -17.01 18.29 -13.54
N ASP A 553 -16.03 18.79 -14.28
CA ASP A 553 -16.15 19.23 -15.66
C ASP A 553 -15.53 18.21 -16.62
N ASP A 554 -16.20 17.94 -17.74
CA ASP A 554 -15.60 17.16 -18.83
C ASP A 554 -14.36 17.91 -19.32
N VAL A 555 -13.17 17.30 -19.20
CA VAL A 555 -12.05 17.71 -20.04
C VAL A 555 -12.47 17.39 -21.47
N GLN A 556 -12.82 18.44 -22.23
CA GLN A 556 -13.25 18.33 -23.62
C GLN A 556 -12.21 17.59 -24.49
N GLU A 557 -12.54 17.27 -25.75
CA GLU A 557 -11.61 16.57 -26.66
C GLU A 557 -10.23 17.26 -26.76
N ASP A 558 -10.16 18.57 -26.48
CA ASP A 558 -8.92 19.34 -26.40
C ASP A 558 -8.38 19.40 -24.96
N LEU A 559 -7.10 19.02 -24.80
CA LEU A 559 -6.39 19.09 -23.52
C LEU A 559 -6.34 20.52 -22.98
N PRO A 560 -6.44 20.75 -21.66
CA PRO A 560 -6.34 22.08 -21.06
C PRO A 560 -5.03 22.76 -21.44
N VAL A 561 -5.11 24.05 -21.79
CA VAL A 561 -3.94 24.88 -22.10
C VAL A 561 -3.75 25.90 -21.00
N VAL A 562 -2.54 25.91 -20.44
CA VAL A 562 -2.18 26.72 -19.28
C VAL A 562 -1.08 27.70 -19.69
N THR A 563 -1.18 28.94 -19.24
CA THR A 563 -0.12 29.96 -19.40
C THR A 563 0.27 30.51 -18.03
N PRO A 564 1.40 31.23 -17.89
CA PRO A 564 1.75 31.87 -16.63
C PRO A 564 0.66 32.80 -16.05
N GLU A 565 -0.24 33.31 -16.89
CA GLU A 565 -1.35 34.20 -16.54
C GLU A 565 -2.69 33.46 -16.37
N SER A 566 -2.78 32.19 -16.76
CA SER A 566 -4.02 31.39 -16.75
C SER A 566 -3.71 30.00 -16.19
N PRO A 567 -3.84 29.80 -14.85
CA PRO A 567 -3.52 28.52 -14.21
C PRO A 567 -4.51 27.42 -14.59
N LEU A 568 -4.12 26.18 -14.37
CA LEU A 568 -5.02 25.04 -14.48
C LEU A 568 -5.97 25.04 -13.28
N VAL A 569 -7.26 25.18 -13.55
CA VAL A 569 -8.32 25.10 -12.53
C VAL A 569 -9.09 23.82 -12.77
N LEU A 570 -9.14 22.94 -11.76
CA LEU A 570 -9.88 21.68 -11.81
C LEU A 570 -10.90 21.67 -10.67
N SER A 571 -12.14 21.31 -11.00
CA SER A 571 -13.18 21.03 -10.01
C SER A 571 -13.29 19.52 -9.78
N LEU A 572 -13.34 19.11 -8.52
CA LEU A 572 -13.43 17.72 -8.09
C LEU A 572 -14.77 17.44 -7.42
N ASP A 573 -15.38 16.31 -7.78
CA ASP A 573 -16.47 15.71 -7.01
C ASP A 573 -15.87 15.00 -5.79
N LEU A 574 -16.08 15.59 -4.60
CA LEU A 574 -15.70 15.01 -3.31
C LEU A 574 -16.85 14.25 -2.64
N SER A 575 -17.91 13.90 -3.38
CA SER A 575 -19.05 13.19 -2.83
C SER A 575 -18.67 11.79 -2.33
N GLY A 576 -19.32 11.40 -1.25
CA GLY A 576 -19.07 10.15 -0.55
C GLY A 576 -19.30 10.32 0.95
N PRO A 577 -19.44 9.23 1.71
CA PRO A 577 -19.43 9.28 3.17
C PRO A 577 -17.98 9.32 3.69
N SER A 578 -17.77 9.98 4.84
CA SER A 578 -16.56 9.75 5.64
C SER A 578 -16.56 8.32 6.18
N TYR A 579 -15.40 7.79 6.58
CA TYR A 579 -15.31 6.43 7.11
C TYR A 579 -16.22 6.20 8.31
N ALA A 580 -16.26 7.13 9.28
CA ALA A 580 -17.12 7.00 10.46
C ALA A 580 -18.62 6.97 10.09
N THR A 581 -19.03 7.84 9.17
CA THR A 581 -20.42 7.89 8.70
C THR A 581 -20.76 6.65 7.87
N TRP A 582 -19.83 6.18 7.06
CA TRP A 582 -19.97 4.99 6.23
C TRP A 582 -20.15 3.74 7.09
N ASP A 583 -19.37 3.64 8.17
CA ASP A 583 -19.44 2.50 9.07
C ASP A 583 -20.72 2.49 9.93
N GLU A 584 -21.18 3.66 10.38
CA GLU A 584 -22.40 3.79 11.20
C GLU A 584 -23.72 3.70 10.42
N ILE A 585 -23.77 4.22 9.18
CA ILE A 585 -25.01 4.36 8.40
C ILE A 585 -25.31 3.12 7.55
N GLU A 586 -24.29 2.43 7.07
CA GLU A 586 -24.49 1.22 6.28
C GLU A 586 -24.72 0.03 7.23
N ASP A 587 -25.99 -0.23 7.57
CA ASP A 587 -26.51 -1.46 8.24
C ASP A 587 -26.36 -2.71 7.35
N VAL A 588 -25.32 -2.71 6.50
CA VAL A 588 -24.98 -3.71 5.51
C VAL A 588 -23.52 -4.11 5.76
N PRO A 589 -23.22 -5.42 5.86
CA PRO A 589 -21.86 -5.89 6.05
C PRO A 589 -20.91 -5.39 4.96
N LEU A 590 -19.64 -5.19 5.32
CA LEU A 590 -18.57 -4.70 4.44
C LEU A 590 -18.56 -5.36 3.05
N ALA A 591 -18.69 -6.69 2.98
CA ALA A 591 -18.68 -7.49 1.76
C ALA A 591 -19.78 -7.13 0.73
N ARG A 592 -20.80 -6.37 1.14
CA ARG A 592 -21.91 -5.92 0.29
C ARG A 592 -21.91 -4.42 0.07
N ARG A 593 -20.98 -3.69 0.69
CA ARG A 593 -20.78 -2.28 0.43
C ARG A 593 -20.18 -2.16 -0.97
N THR A 594 -20.58 -1.16 -1.73
CA THR A 594 -20.04 -0.87 -3.08
C THR A 594 -19.80 0.62 -3.28
N ARG A 595 -20.11 1.44 -2.28
CA ARG A 595 -19.87 2.88 -2.34
C ARG A 595 -18.40 3.15 -2.06
N HIS A 596 -17.85 4.11 -2.79
CA HIS A 596 -16.54 4.66 -2.51
C HIS A 596 -16.62 5.66 -1.35
N LEU A 597 -15.56 5.74 -0.56
CA LEU A 597 -15.39 6.72 0.50
C LEU A 597 -15.17 8.12 -0.08
N ALA A 598 -15.52 9.15 0.68
CA ALA A 598 -15.14 10.51 0.31
C ALA A 598 -13.62 10.70 0.39
N PRO A 599 -13.02 11.48 -0.52
CA PRO A 599 -11.65 11.92 -0.37
C PRO A 599 -11.54 12.82 0.86
N ALA A 600 -10.68 12.44 1.80
CA ALA A 600 -10.34 13.24 2.97
C ALA A 600 -9.09 14.10 2.72
N GLU A 601 -8.16 13.60 1.90
CA GLU A 601 -6.90 14.25 1.58
C GLU A 601 -6.54 14.10 0.10
N LEU A 602 -5.77 15.07 -0.41
CA LEU A 602 -5.25 15.11 -1.77
C LEU A 602 -3.73 15.29 -1.75
N VAL A 603 -3.04 14.50 -2.56
CA VAL A 603 -1.62 14.67 -2.90
C VAL A 603 -1.53 14.96 -4.40
N LEU A 604 -0.91 16.08 -4.75
CA LEU A 604 -0.75 16.51 -6.13
C LEU A 604 0.70 16.34 -6.56
N LEU A 605 0.93 15.50 -7.57
CA LEU A 605 2.24 15.29 -8.17
C LEU A 605 2.24 15.83 -9.60
N ARG A 606 3.10 16.80 -9.90
CA ARG A 606 3.27 17.37 -11.23
C ARG A 606 4.50 16.78 -11.87
N ASP A 607 4.32 16.01 -12.94
CA ASP A 607 5.38 15.21 -13.56
C ASP A 607 6.20 14.40 -12.52
N GLY A 608 5.53 13.97 -11.43
CA GLY A 608 6.12 13.22 -10.30
C GLY A 608 6.72 14.05 -9.18
N GLU A 609 6.85 15.36 -9.36
CA GLU A 609 7.26 16.28 -8.30
C GLU A 609 6.08 16.54 -7.36
N LEU A 610 6.28 16.38 -6.06
CA LEU A 610 5.27 16.73 -5.06
C LEU A 610 5.05 18.26 -5.04
N VAL A 611 3.85 18.69 -5.41
CA VAL A 611 3.45 20.11 -5.45
C VAL A 611 2.58 20.48 -4.25
N HIS A 612 1.67 19.60 -3.84
CA HIS A 612 0.74 19.85 -2.75
C HIS A 612 0.40 18.57 -2.01
N THR A 613 0.16 18.70 -0.71
CA THR A 613 -0.38 17.67 0.17
C THR A 613 -1.27 18.36 1.19
N GLY A 614 -2.50 17.90 1.38
CA GLY A 614 -3.42 18.55 2.30
C GLY A 614 -4.82 17.96 2.28
N PRO A 615 -5.75 18.57 3.06
CA PRO A 615 -7.16 18.20 3.06
C PRO A 615 -7.75 18.27 1.66
N ALA A 616 -8.73 17.42 1.37
CA ALA A 616 -9.42 17.44 0.09
C ALA A 616 -10.19 18.75 -0.10
N VAL A 617 -10.06 19.33 -1.29
CA VAL A 617 -10.69 20.59 -1.70
C VAL A 617 -11.41 20.44 -3.03
N GLU A 618 -12.55 21.09 -3.18
CA GLU A 618 -13.39 20.99 -4.39
C GLU A 618 -12.73 21.63 -5.62
N THR A 619 -11.80 22.56 -5.41
CA THR A 619 -11.10 23.26 -6.50
C THR A 619 -9.61 23.18 -6.30
N ILE A 620 -8.91 22.65 -7.31
CA ILE A 620 -7.45 22.61 -7.39
C ILE A 620 -6.99 23.69 -8.36
N ASN A 621 -6.00 24.48 -7.94
CA ASN A 621 -5.31 25.44 -8.79
C ASN A 621 -3.84 25.02 -8.96
N VAL A 622 -3.40 24.79 -10.19
CA VAL A 622 -1.99 24.51 -10.51
C VAL A 622 -1.43 25.63 -11.36
N GLU A 623 -0.44 26.34 -10.82
CA GLU A 623 0.26 27.41 -11.53
C GLU A 623 1.24 26.85 -12.56
N ALA A 624 1.29 27.48 -13.75
CA ALA A 624 2.27 27.17 -14.79
C ALA A 624 3.55 28.02 -14.72
N ARG A 625 3.67 28.91 -13.73
CA ARG A 625 4.85 29.78 -13.61
C ARG A 625 6.12 28.94 -13.43
N GLY A 626 7.09 29.15 -14.32
CA GLY A 626 8.36 28.41 -14.30
C GLY A 626 8.28 26.99 -14.84
N MET A 627 7.13 26.56 -15.37
CA MET A 627 7.03 25.28 -16.06
C MET A 627 7.64 25.37 -17.47
N PRO A 628 8.34 24.31 -17.92
CA PRO A 628 8.73 24.18 -19.33
C PRO A 628 7.50 24.25 -20.26
N ALA A 629 7.71 24.61 -21.52
CA ALA A 629 6.63 24.57 -22.50
C ALA A 629 6.36 23.12 -22.95
N GLY A 630 5.11 22.85 -23.35
CA GLY A 630 4.69 21.57 -23.91
C GLY A 630 3.86 20.72 -22.95
N TYR A 631 3.96 19.41 -23.08
CA TYR A 631 3.08 18.46 -22.41
C TYR A 631 3.48 18.21 -20.96
N HIS A 632 2.50 18.27 -20.06
CA HIS A 632 2.63 17.98 -18.64
C HIS A 632 1.51 17.07 -18.14
N ARG A 633 1.76 16.45 -16.99
CA ARG A 633 0.82 15.58 -16.29
C ARG A 633 0.72 15.99 -14.83
N LEU A 634 -0.52 16.09 -14.34
CA LEU A 634 -0.84 16.20 -12.93
C LEU A 634 -1.45 14.89 -12.44
N ASP A 635 -0.78 14.18 -11.54
CA ASP A 635 -1.35 13.06 -10.81
C ASP A 635 -2.01 13.58 -9.53
N ILE A 636 -3.30 13.29 -9.40
CA ILE A 636 -4.11 13.63 -8.22
C ILE A 636 -4.35 12.33 -7.46
N VAL A 637 -3.71 12.18 -6.31
CA VAL A 637 -3.89 11.04 -5.42
C VAL A 637 -4.87 11.43 -4.33
N ALA A 638 -6.01 10.77 -4.28
CA ALA A 638 -7.02 10.95 -3.25
C ALA A 638 -6.95 9.83 -2.23
N ALA A 639 -6.96 10.17 -0.94
CA ALA A 639 -6.96 9.23 0.18
C ALA A 639 -8.23 9.39 1.02
N ALA A 640 -8.79 8.26 1.48
CA ALA A 640 -9.87 8.26 2.46
C ALA A 640 -9.34 8.45 3.89
N ASP A 641 -10.25 8.73 4.83
CA ASP A 641 -9.96 8.83 6.26
C ASP A 641 -10.04 7.50 7.01
N ASP A 642 -10.12 6.38 6.29
CA ASP A 642 -10.17 5.03 6.86
C ASP A 642 -8.80 4.56 7.38
N PRO A 643 -8.75 3.49 8.21
CA PRO A 643 -7.50 3.01 8.80
C PRO A 643 -6.40 2.62 7.80
N LEU A 644 -6.80 2.11 6.63
CA LEU A 644 -5.88 1.76 5.55
C LEU A 644 -5.54 2.97 4.68
N ALA A 645 -6.18 4.12 4.92
CA ALA A 645 -6.09 5.33 4.11
C ALA A 645 -6.14 4.98 2.62
N GLN A 646 -7.18 4.24 2.22
CA GLN A 646 -7.29 3.67 0.89
C GLN A 646 -7.19 4.79 -0.16
N LYS A 647 -6.30 4.60 -1.14
CA LYS A 647 -5.96 5.61 -2.14
C LYS A 647 -6.43 5.24 -3.53
N HIS A 648 -6.72 6.24 -4.33
CA HIS A 648 -6.79 6.13 -5.78
C HIS A 648 -6.10 7.33 -6.42
N SER A 649 -5.59 7.16 -7.64
CA SER A 649 -4.92 8.25 -8.36
C SER A 649 -5.43 8.37 -9.77
N ILE A 650 -5.80 9.58 -10.16
CA ILE A 650 -6.14 9.95 -11.54
C ILE A 650 -5.04 10.83 -12.13
N ALA A 651 -4.88 10.76 -13.44
CA ALA A 651 -3.89 11.56 -14.18
C ALA A 651 -4.60 12.56 -15.09
N VAL A 652 -4.27 13.83 -14.95
CA VAL A 652 -4.81 14.94 -15.75
C VAL A 652 -3.70 15.49 -16.65
N PRO A 653 -3.74 15.20 -17.96
CA PRO A 653 -2.82 15.79 -18.93
C PRO A 653 -3.18 17.24 -19.25
N PHE A 654 -2.18 18.09 -19.50
CA PHE A 654 -2.37 19.48 -19.93
C PHE A 654 -1.17 20.01 -20.70
N TRP A 655 -1.37 21.11 -21.43
CA TRP A 655 -0.35 21.86 -22.15
C TRP A 655 0.08 23.09 -21.38
N VAL A 656 1.37 23.40 -21.40
CA VAL A 656 1.90 24.72 -21.04
C VAL A 656 2.34 25.43 -22.31
N GLY A 657 1.72 26.58 -22.60
CA GLY A 657 1.98 27.33 -23.83
C GLY A 657 1.33 26.70 -25.07
N GLN A 658 2.03 26.71 -26.21
CA GLN A 658 1.44 26.22 -27.46
C GLN A 658 1.22 24.69 -27.45
N PRO A 659 0.02 24.20 -27.83
CA PRO A 659 -0.24 22.76 -27.95
C PRO A 659 0.57 22.08 -29.05
N GLU A 660 0.87 20.79 -28.84
CA GLU A 660 1.61 19.93 -29.77
C GLU A 660 2.90 20.54 -30.38
N PRO A 661 3.78 21.12 -29.57
CA PRO A 661 5.00 21.76 -30.08
C PRO A 661 6.01 20.75 -30.65
N CYS A 662 5.90 19.49 -30.23
CA CYS A 662 6.69 18.36 -30.72
C CYS A 662 5.78 17.17 -31.05
N ARG A 663 6.07 16.45 -32.14
CA ARG A 663 5.32 15.27 -32.57
C ARG A 663 6.21 14.15 -33.11
N ILE A 664 5.67 12.93 -33.05
CA ILE A 664 6.23 11.75 -33.73
C ILE A 664 5.35 11.47 -34.95
N GLU A 665 5.99 11.21 -36.09
CA GLU A 665 5.37 10.71 -37.31
C GLU A 665 5.73 9.23 -37.45
N LEU A 666 4.71 8.38 -37.40
CA LEU A 666 4.82 6.93 -37.59
C LEU A 666 4.78 6.57 -39.08
N PRO A 667 5.37 5.44 -39.52
CA PRO A 667 5.37 5.03 -40.93
C PRO A 667 3.94 4.83 -41.47
N GLU A 668 3.72 5.11 -42.77
CA GLU A 668 2.43 4.91 -43.44
C GLU A 668 1.93 3.46 -43.40
N SER A 669 2.83 2.48 -43.24
CA SER A 669 2.48 1.05 -43.09
C SER A 669 1.99 0.66 -41.70
N THR A 670 1.83 1.63 -40.78
CA THR A 670 1.33 1.39 -39.42
C THR A 670 -0.19 1.34 -39.47
N GLU A 671 -0.80 0.24 -39.01
CA GLU A 671 -2.25 0.22 -38.79
C GLU A 671 -2.58 1.15 -37.63
N ILE A 672 -2.97 2.38 -37.96
CA ILE A 672 -3.59 3.31 -37.02
C ILE A 672 -5.02 2.82 -36.84
N ARG A 673 -5.25 1.98 -35.84
CA ARG A 673 -6.62 1.81 -35.33
C ARG A 673 -6.93 3.08 -34.54
N PRO A 674 -8.04 3.78 -34.81
CA PRO A 674 -8.53 4.78 -33.88
C PRO A 674 -8.79 4.05 -32.56
N GLY A 675 -7.87 4.15 -31.60
CA GLY A 675 -8.18 3.82 -30.22
C GLY A 675 -9.41 4.64 -29.86
N SER A 676 -10.45 3.99 -29.34
CA SER A 676 -11.62 4.65 -28.78
C SER A 676 -11.13 5.81 -27.93
N ARG A 677 -11.26 7.05 -28.45
CA ARG A 677 -10.82 8.26 -27.76
C ARG A 677 -11.33 8.16 -26.34
N ALA A 678 -10.42 8.20 -25.37
CA ALA A 678 -10.83 8.28 -23.98
C ALA A 678 -11.52 9.63 -23.81
N SER A 679 -12.83 9.68 -24.05
CA SER A 679 -13.66 10.67 -23.41
C SER A 679 -13.56 10.35 -21.92
N ILE A 680 -13.12 11.30 -21.11
CA ILE A 680 -13.49 11.31 -19.69
C ILE A 680 -15.00 11.51 -19.68
N ARG A 681 -15.77 10.45 -19.91
CA ARG A 681 -17.23 10.51 -20.01
C ARG A 681 -17.77 10.63 -18.59
N SER A 682 -18.31 11.80 -18.29
CA SER A 682 -19.21 12.00 -17.17
C SER A 682 -20.48 11.15 -17.33
N ARG A 683 -20.84 10.46 -16.25
CA ARG A 683 -22.16 9.85 -15.94
C ARG A 683 -22.77 8.85 -16.95
N GLY A 684 -23.05 7.63 -16.47
CA GLY A 684 -24.16 6.86 -17.04
C GLY A 684 -24.17 5.34 -16.85
N SER A 685 -23.04 4.71 -16.57
CA SER A 685 -22.98 3.26 -16.30
C SER A 685 -22.17 3.05 -15.05
N GLY A 686 -22.63 2.23 -14.11
CA GLY A 686 -21.87 1.83 -12.92
C GLY A 686 -20.60 1.02 -13.23
N GLU A 687 -19.99 1.21 -14.40
CA GLU A 687 -18.67 0.73 -14.78
C GLU A 687 -17.68 1.87 -14.57
N LEU A 688 -16.75 1.66 -13.64
CA LEU A 688 -15.64 2.58 -13.38
C LEU A 688 -14.80 2.71 -14.66
N PRO A 689 -14.55 3.93 -15.18
CA PRO A 689 -13.70 4.07 -16.34
C PRO A 689 -12.29 3.62 -15.96
N HIS A 690 -11.85 2.48 -16.47
CA HIS A 690 -10.42 2.17 -16.49
C HIS A 690 -9.77 3.26 -17.34
N HIS A 691 -9.07 4.20 -16.69
CA HIS A 691 -8.35 5.32 -17.30
C HIS A 691 -7.12 4.82 -18.10
N ARG A 692 -7.36 3.97 -19.10
CA ARG A 692 -6.35 3.54 -20.06
C ARG A 692 -6.25 4.62 -21.13
N ALA A 693 -5.02 5.08 -21.38
CA ALA A 693 -4.78 5.92 -22.55
C ALA A 693 -5.17 5.13 -23.81
N PRO A 694 -5.84 5.77 -24.79
CA PRO A 694 -6.14 5.12 -26.06
C PRO A 694 -4.84 4.69 -26.74
N MET A 695 -4.88 3.57 -27.47
CA MET A 695 -3.74 3.17 -28.30
C MET A 695 -3.72 4.05 -29.55
N ASP A 696 -2.60 4.71 -29.82
CA ASP A 696 -2.45 5.61 -30.97
C ASP A 696 -2.11 4.84 -32.25
N ALA A 697 -1.44 3.69 -32.12
CA ALA A 697 -1.02 2.88 -33.25
C ALA A 697 -0.73 1.43 -32.85
N GLN A 698 -0.87 0.51 -33.81
CA GLN A 698 -0.36 -0.86 -33.69
C GLN A 698 0.74 -1.10 -34.72
N VAL A 699 1.91 -1.53 -34.25
CA VAL A 699 3.09 -1.83 -35.07
C VAL A 699 3.34 -3.33 -35.04
N SER A 700 3.10 -3.98 -36.18
CA SER A 700 3.44 -5.39 -36.36
C SER A 700 4.91 -5.56 -36.71
N LEU A 701 5.56 -6.53 -36.08
CA LEU A 701 6.92 -6.93 -36.37
C LEU A 701 7.02 -7.64 -37.73
N GLN A 702 7.06 -6.89 -38.83
CA GLN A 702 7.53 -7.44 -40.11
C GLN A 702 9.07 -7.60 -40.10
N GLN A 703 9.58 -8.45 -41.01
CA GLN A 703 10.91 -9.09 -41.03
C GLN A 703 12.14 -8.31 -40.49
N ASP A 704 12.17 -6.98 -40.56
CA ASP A 704 13.34 -6.16 -40.21
C ASP A 704 13.46 -5.77 -38.72
N ARG A 705 12.47 -6.07 -37.84
CA ARG A 705 12.53 -5.79 -36.39
C ARG A 705 12.89 -4.33 -35.99
N LYS A 706 12.68 -3.37 -36.89
CA LYS A 706 13.02 -1.96 -36.69
C LYS A 706 11.77 -1.09 -36.74
N LEU A 707 11.59 -0.27 -35.71
CA LEU A 707 10.62 0.81 -35.69
C LEU A 707 11.27 2.06 -36.30
N ARG A 708 10.78 2.49 -37.46
CA ARG A 708 11.22 3.72 -38.13
C ARG A 708 10.29 4.86 -37.71
N ILE A 709 10.82 5.96 -37.18
CA ILE A 709 10.01 7.11 -36.79
C ILE A 709 10.66 8.42 -37.23
N ALA A 710 9.84 9.43 -37.52
CA ALA A 710 10.29 10.80 -37.63
C ALA A 710 9.86 11.57 -36.38
N ALA A 711 10.70 12.46 -35.89
CA ALA A 711 10.33 13.41 -34.85
C ALA A 711 10.48 14.82 -35.40
N GLN A 712 9.51 15.68 -35.09
CA GLN A 712 9.52 17.10 -35.44
C GLN A 712 9.21 17.94 -34.21
N GLY A 713 10.02 18.96 -33.97
CA GLY A 713 9.86 19.96 -32.92
C GLY A 713 9.81 21.39 -33.48
N PRO A 714 9.90 22.41 -32.60
CA PRO A 714 9.95 23.81 -32.99
C PRO A 714 11.12 24.12 -33.93
N ALA A 715 10.96 25.08 -34.83
CA ALA A 715 11.92 25.35 -35.91
C ALA A 715 13.34 25.74 -35.42
N ASP A 716 13.43 26.35 -34.24
CA ASP A 716 14.62 26.78 -33.54
C ASP A 716 15.18 25.73 -32.54
N ALA A 717 14.62 24.52 -32.52
CA ALA A 717 15.16 23.43 -31.74
C ALA A 717 16.55 23.01 -32.25
N ARG A 718 17.50 22.95 -31.31
CA ARG A 718 18.87 22.50 -31.54
C ARG A 718 18.96 20.98 -31.64
N ARG A 719 18.18 20.26 -30.84
CA ARG A 719 18.12 18.80 -30.84
C ARG A 719 16.69 18.31 -30.67
N ILE A 720 16.40 17.14 -31.21
CA ILE A 720 15.16 16.41 -30.95
C ILE A 720 15.47 14.97 -30.54
N ALA A 721 14.81 14.52 -29.48
CA ALA A 721 14.95 13.19 -28.92
C ALA A 721 13.59 12.50 -28.82
N VAL A 722 13.62 11.17 -28.81
CA VAL A 722 12.46 10.34 -28.50
C VAL A 722 12.78 9.52 -27.26
N TRP A 723 11.89 9.62 -26.28
CA TRP A 723 11.99 8.98 -24.98
C TRP A 723 10.99 7.84 -24.90
N ARG A 724 11.35 6.77 -24.18
CA ARG A 724 10.42 5.76 -23.67
C ARG A 724 10.35 5.91 -22.17
N ASP A 725 9.19 6.34 -21.68
CA ASP A 725 9.04 6.75 -20.29
C ASP A 725 10.13 7.76 -19.90
N ALA A 726 11.02 7.41 -18.96
CA ALA A 726 12.17 8.23 -18.55
C ALA A 726 13.51 7.82 -19.18
N GLU A 727 13.53 6.96 -20.21
CA GLU A 727 14.74 6.56 -20.93
C GLU A 727 14.83 7.21 -22.31
N GLN A 728 15.90 7.96 -22.58
CA GLN A 728 16.18 8.50 -23.91
C GLN A 728 16.58 7.37 -24.87
N LEU A 729 15.76 7.09 -25.88
CA LEU A 729 16.05 6.03 -26.85
C LEU A 729 17.01 6.49 -27.95
N VAL A 730 16.73 7.66 -28.51
CA VAL A 730 17.41 8.24 -29.67
C VAL A 730 17.39 9.77 -29.60
N VAL A 731 18.38 10.41 -30.22
CA VAL A 731 18.52 11.87 -30.32
C VAL A 731 19.14 12.24 -31.67
N GLY A 732 18.70 13.35 -32.26
CA GLY A 732 19.21 13.90 -33.51
C GLY A 732 19.36 15.41 -33.44
N GLU A 733 20.25 15.95 -34.27
CA GLU A 733 20.49 17.39 -34.36
C GLU A 733 19.40 18.08 -35.20
N GLY A 734 19.08 19.32 -34.81
CA GLY A 734 18.05 20.17 -35.41
C GLY A 734 16.63 19.84 -34.98
N ALA A 735 15.68 20.58 -35.57
CA ALA A 735 14.26 20.49 -35.29
C ALA A 735 13.56 19.24 -35.85
N LYS A 736 14.23 18.51 -36.75
CA LYS A 736 13.67 17.32 -37.41
C LYS A 736 14.72 16.24 -37.51
N ALA A 737 14.37 15.03 -37.12
CA ALA A 737 15.22 13.86 -37.23
C ALA A 737 14.41 12.61 -37.56
N ARG A 738 15.07 11.65 -38.22
CA ARG A 738 14.53 10.31 -38.48
C ARG A 738 15.37 9.28 -37.73
N PHE A 739 14.70 8.32 -37.13
CA PHE A 739 15.32 7.30 -36.30
C PHE A 739 14.90 5.90 -36.72
N GLU A 740 15.81 4.95 -36.55
CA GLU A 740 15.50 3.53 -36.54
C GLU A 740 15.76 2.99 -35.14
N ILE A 741 14.73 2.45 -34.50
CA ILE A 741 14.81 1.88 -33.15
C ILE A 741 14.64 0.38 -33.27
N ASP A 742 15.60 -0.38 -32.75
CA ASP A 742 15.48 -1.84 -32.66
C ASP A 742 14.35 -2.20 -31.68
N VAL A 743 13.37 -2.97 -32.14
CA VAL A 743 12.22 -3.37 -31.32
C VAL A 743 12.62 -4.32 -30.19
N ALA A 744 13.73 -5.05 -30.32
CA ALA A 744 14.31 -5.80 -29.21
C ALA A 744 14.70 -4.88 -28.04
N ARG A 745 14.95 -3.58 -28.30
CA ARG A 745 15.21 -2.60 -27.24
C ARG A 745 13.94 -2.12 -26.53
N LEU A 746 12.77 -2.36 -27.11
CA LEU A 746 11.48 -1.87 -26.60
C LEU A 746 10.72 -2.94 -25.79
N GLY A 747 10.79 -4.21 -26.20
CA GLY A 747 9.89 -5.27 -25.72
C GLY A 747 8.58 -5.30 -26.53
N LEU A 748 7.69 -6.25 -26.23
CA LEU A 748 6.35 -6.31 -26.84
C LEU A 748 5.32 -5.51 -26.03
N GLY A 749 4.14 -5.35 -26.61
CA GLY A 749 2.98 -4.73 -25.98
C GLY A 749 2.98 -3.20 -26.07
N PRO A 750 2.19 -2.54 -25.21
CA PRO A 750 2.03 -1.09 -25.23
C PRO A 750 3.31 -0.35 -24.81
N VAL A 751 3.87 0.47 -25.69
CA VAL A 751 5.06 1.28 -25.44
C VAL A 751 4.69 2.76 -25.53
N ARG A 752 5.02 3.52 -24.50
CA ARG A 752 4.88 4.98 -24.48
C ARG A 752 6.12 5.65 -25.06
N LEU A 753 5.99 6.31 -26.20
CA LEU A 753 7.03 7.14 -26.80
C LEU A 753 6.68 8.63 -26.66
N GLN A 754 7.64 9.46 -26.27
CA GLN A 754 7.42 10.90 -26.16
C GLN A 754 8.54 11.68 -26.85
N PRO A 755 8.23 12.58 -27.81
CA PRO A 755 9.23 13.44 -28.40
C PRO A 755 9.55 14.61 -27.46
N GLN A 756 10.82 14.98 -27.40
CA GLN A 756 11.30 16.12 -26.63
C GLN A 756 12.29 16.91 -27.48
N ALA A 757 12.11 18.23 -27.54
CA ALA A 757 13.03 19.14 -28.21
C ALA A 757 13.84 19.93 -27.17
N GLU A 758 15.11 20.16 -27.49
CA GLU A 758 15.97 21.09 -26.77
C GLU A 758 16.19 22.33 -27.64
N MET A 759 15.85 23.48 -27.09
CA MET A 759 15.84 24.77 -27.76
C MET A 759 17.24 25.41 -27.76
N GLY A 760 17.44 26.45 -28.56
CA GLY A 760 18.72 27.17 -28.63
C GLY A 760 19.17 27.79 -27.30
N ASP A 761 18.24 28.11 -26.41
CA ASP A 761 18.49 28.65 -25.07
C ASP A 761 18.68 27.57 -23.98
N GLY A 762 18.64 26.29 -24.37
CA GLY A 762 18.75 25.14 -23.46
C GLY A 762 17.45 24.74 -22.77
N SER A 763 16.34 25.44 -23.03
CA SER A 763 15.03 25.03 -22.54
C SER A 763 14.56 23.73 -23.22
N ILE A 764 13.71 23.00 -22.53
CA ILE A 764 13.17 21.72 -22.98
C ILE A 764 11.69 21.88 -23.30
N VAL A 765 11.28 21.38 -24.46
CA VAL A 765 9.88 21.38 -24.91
C VAL A 765 9.41 19.95 -25.12
N ARG A 766 8.35 19.54 -24.41
CA ARG A 766 7.82 18.17 -24.46
C ARG A 766 6.63 18.08 -25.39
N GLY A 767 6.60 17.08 -26.27
CA GLY A 767 5.41 16.74 -27.04
C GLY A 767 4.49 15.79 -26.28
N ARG A 768 3.33 15.50 -26.86
CA ARG A 768 2.42 14.50 -26.29
C ARG A 768 3.06 13.11 -26.32
N PRO A 769 2.79 12.25 -25.32
CA PRO A 769 3.13 10.84 -25.43
C PRO A 769 2.26 10.14 -26.49
N TYR A 770 2.83 9.13 -27.13
CA TYR A 770 2.20 8.24 -28.11
C TYR A 770 2.28 6.81 -27.58
N TRP A 771 1.16 6.12 -27.49
CA TRP A 771 1.09 4.70 -27.15
C TRP A 771 1.06 3.85 -28.41
N ILE A 772 2.09 3.02 -28.55
CA ILE A 772 2.28 2.13 -29.69
C ILE A 772 2.25 0.70 -29.20
N ASP A 773 1.37 -0.12 -29.76
CA ASP A 773 1.32 -1.55 -29.45
C ASP A 773 2.28 -2.33 -30.35
N ILE A 774 3.29 -2.97 -29.77
CA ILE A 774 4.28 -3.77 -30.49
C ILE A 774 3.86 -5.24 -30.47
N VAL A 775 3.47 -5.76 -31.63
CA VAL A 775 2.99 -7.15 -31.77
C VAL A 775 3.96 -8.04 -32.57
N PRO A 776 4.04 -9.35 -32.25
CA PRO A 776 4.91 -10.33 -32.91
C PRO A 776 4.80 -10.43 -34.43
#